data_AF-A0A3N4VZD7-F1
#
_entry.id   AF-A0A3N4VZD7-F1
#
_cell.length_a   1.000
_cell.length_b   1.000
_cell.length_c   1.000
_cell.angle_alpha   90.00
_cell.angle_beta   90.00
_cell.angle_gamma   90.00
#
_symmetry.space_group_name_H-M   'P 1'
#
loop_
_entity.id
_entity.type
_entity.pdbx_description
1 polymer ?
#
loop_
_entity_poly.entity_id
_entity_poly.type
_entity_poly.pdbx_seq_one_letter_code
_entity_poly.pdbx_strand_id
1 'polypeptide(L)'
;MRQPQVGFDSMAGATPVEPGRSVRHVARKGATVAGAVIGAVALVGGVLVGATPGGDPASAATSPGSVRIHDIQGASWISPLDGQKVDNVPGIVTGIRATGSSRGYWVQDPAPDADPLTSEGVFVYTGKAPTVSVGDSVLVSATVKDFRAIASGTTLATTSYLSVTELTSATATVVSSGNELPAPVVITPTTVPATYAPDLGGANIETTALTPSRSALDYYESVEGMRVRVDDARVIGPSDAYGEQYITTKPDQLRSKRGGALLTAENATPSGRLEVVPTDGSNPGVSVGDVFTGETVGPIDYSQYGGYLIAATTLGPVASANLKPTVASKPKSDQLSIATYNVENLTPTDSAAKYAALGKGIVTNLASPDIVTVEEVQDNTGATDDGTVASDQTLAKLTAAITAAGGPAYSTRSIDPVNDADGGQPGGNIRIVFLFNPKRVSFVDSGRRGIDRATTATAVTSTHGKPGLSFSPGRIDPGSAAWKSSRKPLVGQFTFRGKSVFVVGNHFASKGGDQSQDGRFQYPEQSSAVQRKAQAAEVNSFVDAVLARDKRAAVVVAGDLNDYQFSPAMKTLTGQADGKTALTDLITTLPSNEQYTYDYQGVSEVLDHILVSKGVGTPQYEVIHTNSEYADQVSDHDPQVVRLFGTPKPQSAVIPPKGVATGYSDALDKLDYQGATVGGLSSLAYDSRSKSWISAVDNHASDPSRIWFIGRNLAKPAVVRAPLVLKTPTGDPYTGLTADNEGLAVLPNGDYLVSSETEPSIRIFGRDGVQKSQLRVPGRFAVTGTTLSGAGLSGAAVAREATSNATLEGLSISPSGRTIVAAMEGALSGDVSANGDTRSHRLLVYKAGSHGSWSLTKQVGYRAGAGQRIPEIVAVDDDRLVVEEASFAADSGNAVKLYAVSGLARATDVSRVANLSTAPASAVLSKTLVADLVKGPTLGATALESQANPLLDNFEGMALTGRGPGGTIKISLISDDNFGPLQTTRVLNTLIKLPR
;
A
#
# COMPACT_ATOMS: atom_id res chain seq x y z
N MET A 1 3.04 14.50 22.13
CA MET A 1 4.24 15.31 22.41
C MET A 1 5.37 14.50 21.81
N ARG A 2 5.55 14.57 20.48
CA ARG A 2 6.56 13.77 19.78
C ARG A 2 7.93 14.30 20.19
N GLN A 3 8.54 13.67 21.18
CA GLN A 3 9.99 13.67 21.20
C GLN A 3 10.40 12.88 19.96
N PRO A 4 11.28 13.41 19.09
CA PRO A 4 11.98 12.52 18.18
C PRO A 4 12.59 11.43 19.08
N GLN A 5 12.35 10.15 18.78
CA GLN A 5 13.13 9.08 19.40
C GLN A 5 14.56 9.23 18.91
N VAL A 6 15.28 10.15 19.56
CA VAL A 6 16.71 10.25 19.47
C VAL A 6 17.23 9.03 20.19
N GLY A 7 17.78 8.08 19.43
CA GLY A 7 18.53 6.97 19.99
C GLY A 7 19.64 7.51 20.89
N PHE A 8 19.60 7.18 22.17
CA PHE A 8 20.67 7.46 23.11
C PHE A 8 21.20 6.13 23.62
N ASP A 9 22.42 5.82 23.20
CA ASP A 9 23.09 4.57 23.52
C ASP A 9 23.79 4.64 24.89
N SER A 10 23.73 3.54 25.63
CA SER A 10 24.27 3.40 26.98
C SER A 10 25.76 3.08 26.97
N MET A 11 26.58 3.86 27.68
CA MET A 11 27.89 3.40 28.16
C MET A 11 27.78 3.03 29.65
N ALA A 12 27.87 1.74 29.97
CA ALA A 12 28.04 1.26 31.35
C ALA A 12 29.41 0.59 31.48
N GLY A 13 30.27 1.19 32.31
CA GLY A 13 31.58 0.62 32.64
C GLY A 13 32.33 1.41 33.71
N ALA A 14 31.86 1.39 34.97
CA ALA A 14 32.72 1.44 36.15
C ALA A 14 31.90 1.17 37.44
N THR A 15 32.45 0.30 38.29
CA THR A 15 31.93 -0.17 39.58
C THR A 15 31.95 0.90 40.69
N PRO A 16 31.17 0.72 41.78
CA PRO A 16 30.78 1.79 42.71
C PRO A 16 31.69 1.88 43.94
N VAL A 17 31.80 3.09 44.51
CA VAL A 17 32.21 3.31 45.91
C VAL A 17 31.19 4.21 46.60
N GLU A 18 30.69 3.72 47.73
CA GLU A 18 29.57 4.22 48.54
C GLU A 18 30.05 5.22 49.65
N PRO A 19 29.21 5.75 50.57
CA PRO A 19 28.79 7.15 50.57
C PRO A 19 29.17 7.95 51.85
N GLY A 20 29.13 9.29 51.77
CA GLY A 20 29.48 10.20 52.87
C GLY A 20 28.44 11.29 53.16
N ARG A 21 27.47 10.95 54.03
CA ARG A 21 26.72 11.77 55.02
C ARG A 21 26.60 13.31 54.90
N SER A 22 25.32 13.73 54.84
CA SER A 22 24.61 14.73 55.66
C SER A 22 25.00 16.23 55.62
N VAL A 23 24.02 17.14 55.43
CA VAL A 23 23.25 17.86 56.49
C VAL A 23 22.26 18.90 55.89
N ARG A 24 20.99 18.77 56.29
CA ARG A 24 19.89 19.73 56.61
C ARG A 24 19.76 21.13 55.94
N HIS A 25 18.55 21.31 55.37
CA HIS A 25 17.50 22.33 55.62
C HIS A 25 17.68 23.82 55.25
N VAL A 26 16.70 24.30 54.45
CA VAL A 26 15.81 25.49 54.60
C VAL A 26 15.69 26.34 53.33
N ALA A 27 14.53 26.19 52.68
CA ALA A 27 13.61 27.18 52.12
C ALA A 27 14.08 28.47 51.39
N ARG A 28 13.47 28.59 50.18
CA ARG A 28 12.82 29.77 49.54
C ARG A 28 13.59 30.66 48.56
N LYS A 29 12.99 30.70 47.36
CA LYS A 29 12.75 31.81 46.42
C LYS A 29 13.94 32.37 45.60
N GLY A 30 13.81 32.19 44.28
CA GLY A 30 13.76 33.30 43.33
C GLY A 30 15.04 33.63 42.56
N ALA A 31 14.86 33.78 41.25
CA ALA A 31 15.70 34.49 40.27
C ALA A 31 16.94 33.78 39.69
N THR A 32 16.78 33.42 38.41
CA THR A 32 17.70 33.62 37.28
C THR A 32 19.04 34.30 37.59
N VAL A 33 20.17 33.61 37.32
CA VAL A 33 21.37 34.15 36.65
C VAL A 33 22.16 32.98 36.03
N ALA A 34 22.67 33.22 34.83
CA ALA A 34 23.54 32.39 34.02
C ALA A 34 24.81 31.88 34.74
N GLY A 35 25.24 30.66 34.39
CA GLY A 35 26.53 30.08 34.77
C GLY A 35 27.25 29.55 33.53
N ALA A 36 28.35 30.21 33.17
CA ALA A 36 29.31 29.80 32.16
C ALA A 36 30.44 28.97 32.80
N VAL A 37 30.91 27.92 32.13
CA VAL A 37 32.12 27.11 32.42
C VAL A 37 32.40 26.29 31.13
N ILE A 38 33.56 26.14 30.48
CA ILE A 38 34.95 26.59 30.57
C ILE A 38 35.51 26.45 29.14
N GLY A 39 36.19 27.48 28.64
CA GLY A 39 37.04 27.38 27.43
C GLY A 39 38.50 27.27 27.84
N ALA A 40 39.20 26.25 27.33
CA ALA A 40 40.61 26.02 27.59
C ALA A 40 41.50 27.06 26.91
N VAL A 41 42.51 27.51 27.65
CA VAL A 41 43.51 28.51 27.30
C VAL A 41 44.60 27.90 26.43
N ALA A 42 44.94 28.55 25.31
CA ALA A 42 46.24 28.42 24.65
C ALA A 42 46.92 29.80 24.62
N LEU A 43 48.06 29.90 25.31
CA LEU A 43 48.97 31.05 25.28
C LEU A 43 49.66 31.12 23.90
N VAL A 44 49.68 32.31 23.29
CA VAL A 44 50.75 32.72 22.37
C VAL A 44 51.19 34.13 22.75
N GLY A 45 52.50 34.28 22.94
CA GLY A 45 53.15 35.49 23.45
C GLY A 45 53.09 36.68 22.50
N GLY A 46 53.12 37.87 23.09
CA GLY A 46 53.13 39.14 22.38
C GLY A 46 54.48 39.47 21.76
N VAL A 47 54.43 40.12 20.59
CA VAL A 47 55.48 40.99 20.06
C VAL A 47 54.81 42.27 19.52
N LEU A 48 55.53 43.37 19.70
CA LEU A 48 55.11 44.77 19.68
C LEU A 48 54.50 45.31 18.38
N VAL A 49 53.68 46.34 18.61
CA VAL A 49 53.11 47.33 17.70
C VAL A 49 54.14 47.96 16.77
N GLY A 50 53.87 47.91 15.47
CA GLY A 50 54.37 48.84 14.46
C GLY A 50 53.18 49.42 13.70
N ALA A 51 52.89 50.70 13.93
CA ALA A 51 51.82 51.43 13.25
C ALA A 51 52.23 51.81 11.82
N THR A 52 51.39 51.50 10.84
CA THR A 52 51.36 52.14 9.52
C THR A 52 50.01 52.84 9.32
N PRO A 53 49.95 54.01 8.66
CA PRO A 53 48.74 54.81 8.60
C PRO A 53 47.86 54.45 7.39
N GLY A 54 46.54 54.42 7.61
CA GLY A 54 45.51 54.69 6.60
C GLY A 54 45.25 53.60 5.55
N GLY A 55 44.30 52.72 5.84
CA GLY A 55 43.52 52.01 4.82
C GLY A 55 42.08 52.50 4.89
N ASP A 56 41.56 52.99 3.77
CA ASP A 56 40.19 53.48 3.58
C ASP A 56 39.10 52.52 4.12
N PRO A 57 37.91 53.03 4.51
CA PRO A 57 36.76 52.17 4.74
C PRO A 57 36.49 51.37 3.46
N ALA A 58 36.44 50.04 3.58
CA ALA A 58 36.23 49.11 2.48
C ALA A 58 35.09 49.58 1.57
N SER A 59 35.44 49.96 0.35
CA SER A 59 34.52 50.10 -0.77
C SER A 59 33.73 48.80 -0.88
N ALA A 60 32.41 48.84 -0.65
CA ALA A 60 31.53 47.71 -0.93
C ALA A 60 31.78 47.27 -2.37
N ALA A 61 32.27 46.05 -2.58
CA ALA A 61 32.51 45.52 -3.92
C ALA A 61 31.16 45.46 -4.65
N THR A 62 31.05 46.14 -5.78
CA THR A 62 29.82 46.21 -6.58
C THR A 62 29.84 45.28 -7.79
N SER A 63 30.90 44.49 -7.97
CA SER A 63 31.09 43.65 -9.15
C SER A 63 31.12 42.16 -8.77
N PRO A 64 30.39 41.28 -9.48
CA PRO A 64 30.42 39.84 -9.26
C PRO A 64 31.83 39.24 -9.43
N GLY A 65 32.13 38.22 -8.63
CA GLY A 65 33.32 37.38 -8.78
C GLY A 65 33.24 36.43 -9.98
N SER A 66 34.30 35.64 -10.20
CA SER A 66 34.36 34.66 -11.29
C SER A 66 33.68 33.34 -10.99
N VAL A 67 33.57 32.97 -9.71
CA VAL A 67 32.91 31.73 -9.25
C VAL A 67 31.40 31.92 -9.23
N ARG A 68 30.68 30.93 -9.76
CA ARG A 68 29.22 30.86 -9.76
C ARG A 68 28.68 29.74 -8.86
N ILE A 69 27.37 29.69 -8.66
CA ILE A 69 26.77 28.68 -7.78
C ILE A 69 26.92 27.27 -8.38
N HIS A 70 26.80 27.08 -9.69
CA HIS A 70 27.11 25.79 -10.34
C HIS A 70 28.57 25.34 -10.16
N ASP A 71 29.53 26.27 -10.05
CA ASP A 71 30.93 25.90 -9.75
C ASP A 71 31.08 25.41 -8.30
N ILE A 72 30.26 25.93 -7.39
CA ILE A 72 30.23 25.55 -5.97
C ILE A 72 29.56 24.19 -5.82
N GLN A 73 28.39 23.99 -6.42
CA GLN A 73 27.68 22.72 -6.34
C GLN A 73 28.46 21.62 -7.09
N GLY A 74 28.85 21.89 -8.33
CA GLY A 74 29.54 20.93 -9.19
C GLY A 74 28.65 19.76 -9.64
N ALA A 75 29.21 18.88 -10.46
CA ALA A 75 28.52 17.73 -11.06
C ALA A 75 28.70 16.43 -10.23
N SER A 76 28.86 16.53 -8.91
CA SER A 76 29.13 15.41 -7.99
C SER A 76 28.45 15.66 -6.65
N TRP A 77 28.25 14.61 -5.87
CA TRP A 77 27.63 14.67 -4.52
C TRP A 77 28.41 15.49 -3.47
N ILE A 78 29.66 15.82 -3.78
CA ILE A 78 30.57 16.57 -2.93
C ILE A 78 31.06 17.73 -3.76
N SER A 79 30.98 18.93 -3.19
CA SER A 79 31.42 20.14 -3.84
C SER A 79 32.90 20.02 -4.26
N PRO A 80 33.26 20.36 -5.50
CA PRO A 80 34.66 20.48 -5.91
C PRO A 80 35.41 21.60 -5.16
N LEU A 81 34.66 22.48 -4.48
CA LEU A 81 35.17 23.61 -3.73
C LEU A 81 35.06 23.43 -2.20
N ASP A 82 34.72 22.24 -1.66
CA ASP A 82 34.64 22.02 -0.20
C ASP A 82 35.91 22.52 0.52
N GLY A 83 35.70 23.34 1.55
CA GLY A 83 36.75 23.98 2.35
C GLY A 83 37.44 25.18 1.70
N GLN A 84 37.13 25.51 0.44
CA GLN A 84 37.72 26.66 -0.27
C GLN A 84 36.96 27.96 0.03
N LYS A 85 37.66 29.09 -0.09
CA LYS A 85 37.05 30.42 -0.02
C LYS A 85 36.61 30.87 -1.42
N VAL A 86 35.42 31.44 -1.48
CA VAL A 86 34.85 32.04 -2.69
C VAL A 86 34.51 33.50 -2.42
N ASP A 87 34.67 34.35 -3.42
CA ASP A 87 34.53 35.80 -3.28
C ASP A 87 33.46 36.37 -4.22
N ASN A 88 32.59 37.23 -3.66
CA ASN A 88 31.56 37.96 -4.39
C ASN A 88 30.69 37.10 -5.33
N VAL A 89 30.29 35.91 -4.88
CA VAL A 89 29.41 34.99 -5.63
C VAL A 89 28.04 35.67 -5.80
N PRO A 90 27.56 35.91 -7.03
CA PRO A 90 26.28 36.55 -7.26
C PRO A 90 25.11 35.59 -7.01
N GLY A 91 24.02 36.10 -6.45
CA GLY A 91 22.79 35.33 -6.27
C GLY A 91 21.58 36.20 -5.93
N ILE A 92 20.37 35.70 -6.21
CA ILE A 92 19.10 36.27 -5.74
C ILE A 92 18.65 35.50 -4.51
N VAL A 93 18.32 36.18 -3.42
CA VAL A 93 17.78 35.55 -2.21
C VAL A 93 16.38 34.99 -2.50
N THR A 94 16.23 33.67 -2.43
CA THR A 94 15.01 32.96 -2.80
C THR A 94 14.16 32.53 -1.61
N GLY A 95 14.73 32.45 -0.41
CA GLY A 95 14.04 32.08 0.82
C GLY A 95 14.87 32.41 2.06
N ILE A 96 14.23 32.51 3.22
CA ILE A 96 14.88 32.85 4.50
C ILE A 96 14.44 31.86 5.59
N ARG A 97 15.41 31.33 6.33
CA ARG A 97 15.19 30.55 7.56
C ARG A 97 15.62 31.40 8.76
N ALA A 98 14.65 32.11 9.35
CA ALA A 98 14.90 33.07 10.43
C ALA A 98 14.95 32.44 11.84
N THR A 99 14.38 31.24 12.00
CA THR A 99 14.25 30.53 13.28
C THR A 99 15.04 29.21 13.28
N GLY A 100 15.10 28.53 14.43
CA GLY A 100 15.87 27.30 14.59
C GLY A 100 17.37 27.50 14.82
N SER A 101 18.10 26.40 14.87
CA SER A 101 19.56 26.35 15.03
C SER A 101 20.31 26.58 13.71
N SER A 102 19.73 26.16 12.59
CA SER A 102 20.29 26.34 11.23
C SER A 102 19.75 27.61 10.56
N ARG A 103 20.06 28.79 11.09
CA ARG A 103 19.57 30.07 10.51
C ARG A 103 20.41 30.52 9.32
N GLY A 104 19.73 30.97 8.27
CA GLY A 104 20.35 31.32 7.01
C GLY A 104 19.34 31.68 5.93
N TYR A 105 19.78 31.72 4.68
CA TYR A 105 18.94 32.05 3.54
C TYR A 105 19.45 31.33 2.29
N TRP A 106 18.55 31.02 1.36
CA TRP A 106 18.91 30.42 0.07
C TRP A 106 19.16 31.51 -0.95
N VAL A 107 20.17 31.32 -1.78
CA VAL A 107 20.46 32.15 -2.95
C VAL A 107 20.49 31.28 -4.20
N GLN A 108 20.02 31.82 -5.32
CA GLN A 108 20.06 31.14 -6.61
C GLN A 108 20.64 32.06 -7.70
N ASP A 109 21.44 31.51 -8.62
CA ASP A 109 22.19 32.28 -9.61
C ASP A 109 21.21 32.94 -10.60
N PRO A 110 21.29 34.27 -10.81
CA PRO A 110 20.47 34.95 -11.82
C PRO A 110 20.90 34.65 -13.27
N ALA A 111 22.06 34.03 -13.49
CA ALA A 111 22.60 33.66 -14.79
C ALA A 111 23.02 32.17 -14.80
N PRO A 112 22.04 31.24 -14.71
CA PRO A 112 22.31 29.82 -14.60
C PRO A 112 22.95 29.25 -15.88
N ASP A 113 23.68 28.15 -15.74
CA ASP A 113 24.14 27.33 -16.85
C ASP A 113 23.00 26.44 -17.41
N ALA A 114 23.35 25.45 -18.23
CA ALA A 114 22.40 24.52 -18.82
C ALA A 114 22.72 23.04 -18.48
N ASP A 115 23.64 22.79 -17.54
CA ASP A 115 24.03 21.45 -17.14
C ASP A 115 23.07 20.92 -16.06
N PRO A 116 22.30 19.85 -16.33
CA PRO A 116 21.37 19.30 -15.35
C PRO A 116 22.06 18.61 -14.17
N LEU A 117 23.40 18.53 -14.15
CA LEU A 117 24.18 17.96 -13.04
C LEU A 117 24.58 19.00 -12.00
N THR A 118 24.50 20.29 -12.30
CA THR A 118 24.91 21.37 -11.41
C THR A 118 23.70 22.12 -10.89
N SER A 119 23.57 22.21 -9.56
CA SER A 119 22.57 23.07 -8.97
C SER A 119 22.97 24.55 -9.07
N GLU A 120 21.97 25.40 -9.28
CA GLU A 120 22.11 26.85 -9.32
C GLU A 120 21.74 27.53 -7.99
N GLY A 121 21.33 26.74 -7.00
CA GLY A 121 20.96 27.19 -5.66
C GLY A 121 21.96 26.75 -4.60
N VAL A 122 22.13 27.54 -3.54
CA VAL A 122 22.95 27.17 -2.37
C VAL A 122 22.43 27.83 -1.10
N PHE A 123 22.56 27.15 0.04
CA PHE A 123 22.21 27.71 1.33
C PHE A 123 23.37 28.52 1.93
N VAL A 124 23.08 29.71 2.45
CA VAL A 124 24.04 30.54 3.19
C VAL A 124 23.76 30.44 4.68
N TYR A 125 24.60 29.68 5.37
CA TYR A 125 24.53 29.53 6.82
C TYR A 125 25.10 30.77 7.52
N THR A 126 24.30 31.34 8.43
CA THR A 126 24.70 32.55 9.19
C THR A 126 24.71 32.34 10.70
N GLY A 127 24.03 31.29 11.20
CA GLY A 127 23.91 31.00 12.63
C GLY A 127 23.09 32.03 13.43
N LYS A 128 22.63 33.11 12.81
CA LYS A 128 21.82 34.21 13.39
C LYS A 128 20.73 34.64 12.41
N ALA A 129 19.80 35.48 12.83
CA ALA A 129 18.78 35.97 11.91
C ALA A 129 19.45 36.71 10.73
N PRO A 130 19.15 36.33 9.46
CA PRO A 130 19.66 37.04 8.29
C PRO A 130 19.19 38.49 8.25
N THR A 131 19.98 39.36 7.62
CA THR A 131 19.66 40.79 7.42
C THR A 131 19.22 41.12 6.00
N VAL A 132 19.24 40.13 5.11
CA VAL A 132 18.77 40.20 3.72
C VAL A 132 17.26 39.92 3.64
N SER A 133 16.65 40.30 2.53
CA SER A 133 15.24 40.04 2.19
C SER A 133 15.13 39.17 0.92
N VAL A 134 14.03 38.42 0.81
CA VAL A 134 13.72 37.70 -0.45
C VAL A 134 13.62 38.70 -1.60
N GLY A 135 14.26 38.38 -2.74
CA GLY A 135 14.39 39.27 -3.89
C GLY A 135 15.58 40.23 -3.84
N ASP A 136 16.39 40.20 -2.76
CA ASP A 136 17.68 40.89 -2.77
C ASP A 136 18.66 40.21 -3.72
N SER A 137 19.34 41.00 -4.55
CA SER A 137 20.54 40.57 -5.27
C SER A 137 21.74 40.78 -4.37
N VAL A 138 22.49 39.72 -4.12
CA VAL A 138 23.62 39.73 -3.19
C VAL A 138 24.90 39.27 -3.87
N LEU A 139 26.02 39.78 -3.36
CA LEU A 139 27.36 39.23 -3.59
C LEU A 139 27.82 38.60 -2.28
N VAL A 140 28.05 37.29 -2.28
CA VAL A 140 28.42 36.52 -1.09
C VAL A 140 29.89 36.11 -1.16
N SER A 141 30.68 36.52 -0.18
CA SER A 141 32.01 35.97 0.08
C SER A 141 31.93 35.03 1.29
N ALA A 142 32.38 33.78 1.15
CA ALA A 142 32.18 32.74 2.15
C ALA A 142 33.21 31.59 2.02
N THR A 143 33.14 30.62 2.93
CA THR A 143 33.80 29.32 2.78
C THR A 143 32.76 28.27 2.40
N VAL A 144 33.00 27.56 1.30
CA VAL A 144 32.16 26.44 0.86
C VAL A 144 32.35 25.27 1.82
N LYS A 145 31.25 24.62 2.19
CA LYS A 145 31.27 23.50 3.12
C LYS A 145 30.24 22.45 2.74
N ASP A 146 30.70 21.21 2.57
CA ASP A 146 29.84 20.03 2.63
C ASP A 146 29.54 19.71 4.10
N PHE A 147 28.42 20.22 4.59
CA PHE A 147 27.96 20.02 5.96
C PHE A 147 27.24 18.68 6.08
N ARG A 148 27.48 17.97 7.18
CA ARG A 148 26.73 16.75 7.52
C ARG A 148 26.13 16.88 8.90
N ALA A 149 24.82 16.68 8.98
CA ALA A 149 24.17 16.48 10.25
C ALA A 149 24.74 15.21 10.92
N ILE A 150 24.89 15.29 12.24
CA ILE A 150 25.35 14.18 13.07
C ILE A 150 24.22 13.88 14.05
N ALA A 151 23.54 12.76 13.83
CA ALA A 151 22.57 12.25 14.80
C ALA A 151 23.27 11.90 16.12
N SER A 152 22.55 12.01 17.23
CA SER A 152 23.07 11.60 18.53
C SER A 152 23.62 10.16 18.49
N GLY A 153 24.75 9.92 19.16
CA GLY A 153 25.41 8.62 19.17
C GLY A 153 26.21 8.27 17.92
N THR A 154 26.20 9.12 16.89
CA THR A 154 27.00 8.94 15.66
C THR A 154 28.18 9.92 15.59
N THR A 155 29.08 9.70 14.64
CA THR A 155 30.23 10.57 14.32
C THR A 155 30.19 10.92 12.83
N LEU A 156 31.02 11.86 12.36
CA LEU A 156 31.17 12.12 10.91
C LEU A 156 31.51 10.85 10.11
N ALA A 157 32.26 9.92 10.71
CA ALA A 157 32.65 8.67 10.07
C ALA A 157 31.49 7.64 10.03
N THR A 158 30.55 7.72 10.97
CA THR A 158 29.48 6.71 11.16
C THR A 158 28.07 7.23 10.88
N THR A 159 27.89 8.54 10.66
CA THR A 159 26.62 9.11 10.25
C THR A 159 26.20 8.54 8.89
N SER A 160 24.91 8.23 8.75
CA SER A 160 24.32 7.77 7.50
C SER A 160 23.73 8.92 6.69
N TYR A 161 23.67 10.15 7.21
CA TYR A 161 23.12 11.29 6.47
C TYR A 161 24.02 11.74 5.31
N LEU A 162 23.39 12.30 4.27
CA LEU A 162 24.04 12.93 3.12
C LEU A 162 24.70 14.27 3.52
N SER A 163 25.68 14.74 2.73
CA SER A 163 26.09 16.15 2.77
C SER A 163 24.97 17.07 2.32
N VAL A 164 25.12 18.34 2.72
CA VAL A 164 24.50 19.49 2.06
C VAL A 164 25.61 20.49 1.75
N THR A 165 25.62 21.04 0.54
CA THR A 165 26.55 22.11 0.19
C THR A 165 26.04 23.45 0.74
N GLU A 166 26.78 24.05 1.65
CA GLU A 166 26.45 25.35 2.24
C GLU A 166 27.61 26.34 2.22
N LEU A 167 27.28 27.63 2.27
CA LEU A 167 28.22 28.73 2.43
C LEU A 167 28.27 29.17 3.88
N THR A 168 29.44 29.03 4.51
CA THR A 168 29.67 29.35 5.93
C THR A 168 30.59 30.55 6.10
N SER A 169 30.61 31.15 7.30
CA SER A 169 31.41 32.35 7.60
C SER A 169 31.15 33.49 6.61
N ALA A 170 29.92 33.60 6.12
CA ALA A 170 29.56 34.42 4.99
C ALA A 170 29.49 35.92 5.34
N THR A 171 29.93 36.74 4.38
CA THR A 171 29.65 38.17 4.31
C THR A 171 28.89 38.44 3.01
N ALA A 172 27.78 39.17 3.10
CA ALA A 172 26.94 39.47 1.95
C ALA A 172 26.77 40.98 1.77
N THR A 173 26.94 41.43 0.54
CA THR A 173 26.64 42.81 0.12
C THR A 173 25.36 42.79 -0.72
N VAL A 174 24.33 43.54 -0.31
CA VAL A 174 23.12 43.73 -1.11
C VAL A 174 23.40 44.76 -2.21
N VAL A 175 23.24 44.34 -3.47
CA VAL A 175 23.47 45.16 -4.67
C VAL A 175 22.18 45.88 -5.08
N SER A 176 21.05 45.18 -5.02
CA SER A 176 19.70 45.70 -5.30
C SER A 176 18.65 44.89 -4.54
N SER A 177 17.45 45.44 -4.39
CA SER A 177 16.32 44.81 -3.69
C SER A 177 15.07 44.76 -4.57
N GLY A 178 14.17 43.83 -4.30
CA GLY A 178 12.89 43.69 -5.00
C GLY A 178 13.01 43.15 -6.43
N ASN A 179 14.07 42.39 -6.71
CA ASN A 179 14.26 41.73 -8.00
C ASN A 179 13.27 40.56 -8.16
N GLU A 180 12.97 40.20 -9.41
CA GLU A 180 12.23 38.98 -9.71
C GLU A 180 13.02 37.75 -9.26
N LEU A 181 12.32 36.75 -8.73
CA LEU A 181 12.93 35.49 -8.32
C LEU A 181 13.16 34.61 -9.55
N PRO A 182 14.25 33.81 -9.57
CA PRO A 182 14.41 32.76 -10.57
C PRO A 182 13.16 31.87 -10.65
N ALA A 183 12.75 31.52 -11.87
CA ALA A 183 11.59 30.68 -12.09
C ALA A 183 11.81 29.30 -11.43
N PRO A 184 10.81 28.75 -10.73
CA PRO A 184 10.97 27.45 -10.08
C PRO A 184 11.03 26.31 -11.11
N VAL A 185 11.83 25.29 -10.82
CA VAL A 185 11.80 24.03 -11.55
C VAL A 185 10.48 23.32 -11.25
N VAL A 186 9.69 23.03 -12.28
CA VAL A 186 8.39 22.36 -12.13
C VAL A 186 8.61 20.86 -11.99
N ILE A 187 8.21 20.31 -10.85
CA ILE A 187 8.22 18.87 -10.59
C ILE A 187 6.87 18.29 -10.99
N THR A 188 6.89 17.47 -12.04
CA THR A 188 5.76 16.69 -12.54
C THR A 188 5.90 15.21 -12.11
N PRO A 189 4.85 14.38 -12.27
CA PRO A 189 4.94 12.95 -11.95
C PRO A 189 6.06 12.18 -12.67
N THR A 190 6.57 12.70 -13.79
CA THR A 190 7.67 12.09 -14.56
C THR A 190 9.02 12.75 -14.35
N THR A 191 9.08 13.87 -13.62
CA THR A 191 10.34 14.61 -13.40
C THR A 191 11.31 13.83 -12.52
N VAL A 192 10.83 13.26 -11.41
CA VAL A 192 11.64 12.43 -10.50
C VAL A 192 11.66 10.98 -11.01
N PRO A 193 12.79 10.25 -11.00
CA PRO A 193 12.83 8.84 -11.38
C PRO A 193 11.88 7.95 -10.58
N ALA A 194 11.49 6.80 -11.15
CA ALA A 194 10.62 5.84 -10.47
C ALA A 194 11.33 5.09 -9.33
N THR A 195 12.65 4.98 -9.40
CA THR A 195 13.51 4.39 -8.36
C THR A 195 13.81 5.42 -7.28
N TYR A 196 13.62 5.08 -6.00
CA TYR A 196 13.94 6.01 -4.91
C TYR A 196 15.45 6.18 -4.71
N ALA A 197 16.15 5.06 -4.50
CA ALA A 197 17.59 4.99 -4.32
C ALA A 197 18.17 3.81 -5.12
N PRO A 198 19.44 3.89 -5.59
CA PRO A 198 20.09 2.79 -6.28
C PRO A 198 20.50 1.68 -5.30
N ASP A 199 20.49 0.42 -5.74
CA ASP A 199 21.12 -0.67 -4.97
C ASP A 199 22.64 -0.63 -5.17
N LEU A 200 23.36 -0.24 -4.11
CA LEU A 200 24.83 -0.22 -4.08
C LEU A 200 25.40 -1.25 -3.08
N GLY A 201 24.59 -2.22 -2.62
CA GLY A 201 25.03 -3.23 -1.67
C GLY A 201 25.53 -2.67 -0.33
N GLY A 202 24.99 -1.53 0.11
CA GLY A 202 25.39 -0.83 1.34
C GLY A 202 26.55 0.15 1.16
N ALA A 203 27.04 0.36 -0.07
CA ALA A 203 28.09 1.33 -0.34
C ALA A 203 27.58 2.79 -0.27
N ASN A 204 28.52 3.72 -0.14
CA ASN A 204 28.24 5.16 -0.06
C ASN A 204 27.94 5.73 -1.47
N ILE A 205 26.73 6.25 -1.70
CA ILE A 205 26.27 6.90 -2.93
C ILE A 205 27.10 8.15 -3.29
N GLU A 206 27.64 8.86 -2.29
CA GLU A 206 28.48 10.05 -2.48
C GLU A 206 29.83 9.73 -3.17
N THR A 207 30.17 8.44 -3.29
CA THR A 207 31.36 7.97 -4.03
C THR A 207 31.06 7.64 -5.49
N THR A 208 29.80 7.76 -5.91
CA THR A 208 29.36 7.50 -7.28
C THR A 208 29.21 8.79 -8.06
N ALA A 209 29.13 8.71 -9.39
CA ALA A 209 28.78 9.87 -10.21
C ALA A 209 27.32 10.27 -9.94
N LEU A 210 27.06 11.58 -9.83
CA LEU A 210 25.71 12.12 -9.75
C LEU A 210 24.97 11.82 -11.06
N THR A 211 23.85 11.09 -10.97
CA THR A 211 23.08 10.66 -12.15
C THR A 211 21.59 10.94 -11.94
N PRO A 212 21.08 12.15 -12.23
CA PRO A 212 19.71 12.57 -11.90
C PRO A 212 18.59 11.69 -12.47
N SER A 213 18.87 10.95 -13.55
CA SER A 213 17.94 10.00 -14.15
C SER A 213 17.90 8.62 -13.48
N ARG A 214 18.84 8.33 -12.57
CA ARG A 214 19.00 7.02 -11.91
C ARG A 214 18.01 6.83 -10.76
N SER A 215 17.88 7.82 -9.89
CA SER A 215 17.12 7.71 -8.64
C SER A 215 16.57 9.06 -8.17
N ALA A 216 15.58 9.04 -7.26
CA ALA A 216 15.06 10.24 -6.63
C ALA A 216 16.14 10.98 -5.81
N LEU A 217 17.00 10.25 -5.10
CA LEU A 217 18.11 10.86 -4.35
C LEU A 217 19.06 11.62 -5.27
N ASP A 218 19.45 11.03 -6.42
CA ASP A 218 20.30 11.72 -7.40
C ASP A 218 19.61 12.96 -8.00
N TYR A 219 18.30 12.88 -8.24
CA TYR A 219 17.55 14.00 -8.79
C TYR A 219 17.54 15.18 -7.83
N TYR A 220 17.19 14.96 -6.56
CA TYR A 220 17.10 16.05 -5.59
C TYR A 220 18.46 16.66 -5.24
N GLU A 221 19.53 15.86 -5.24
CA GLU A 221 20.91 16.37 -5.13
C GLU A 221 21.21 17.37 -6.26
N SER A 222 20.87 17.04 -7.52
CA SER A 222 21.13 17.92 -8.66
C SER A 222 20.38 19.25 -8.67
N VAL A 223 19.35 19.39 -7.82
CA VAL A 223 18.58 20.62 -7.65
C VAL A 223 18.66 21.16 -6.22
N GLU A 224 19.64 20.73 -5.43
CA GLU A 224 19.82 21.14 -4.04
C GLU A 224 19.87 22.67 -3.92
N GLY A 225 19.03 23.28 -3.09
CA GLY A 225 18.98 24.73 -2.91
C GLY A 225 18.23 25.50 -4.00
N MET A 226 17.88 24.87 -5.12
CA MET A 226 17.09 25.52 -6.19
C MET A 226 15.62 25.62 -5.80
N ARG A 227 14.97 26.70 -6.23
CA ARG A 227 13.50 26.81 -6.17
C ARG A 227 12.84 25.75 -7.04
N VAL A 228 11.98 24.94 -6.43
CA VAL A 228 11.10 23.99 -7.11
C VAL A 228 9.64 24.34 -6.87
N ARG A 229 8.77 23.79 -7.71
CA ARG A 229 7.32 23.89 -7.61
C ARG A 229 6.68 22.52 -7.81
N VAL A 230 5.74 22.17 -6.92
CA VAL A 230 4.81 21.04 -7.09
C VAL A 230 3.40 21.60 -7.09
N ASP A 231 2.57 21.17 -8.05
CA ASP A 231 1.18 21.57 -8.15
C ASP A 231 0.23 20.49 -7.62
N ASP A 232 -0.85 20.90 -6.97
CA ASP A 232 -1.94 20.03 -6.51
C ASP A 232 -1.44 18.80 -5.73
N ALA A 233 -0.49 19.05 -4.81
CA ALA A 233 0.27 18.03 -4.11
C ALA A 233 -0.58 17.36 -3.03
N ARG A 234 -0.82 16.05 -3.18
CA ARG A 234 -1.52 15.25 -2.16
C ARG A 234 -0.60 14.96 -0.98
N VAL A 235 -1.12 15.18 0.22
CA VAL A 235 -0.50 14.84 1.51
C VAL A 235 -0.54 13.32 1.70
N ILE A 236 0.63 12.73 1.95
CA ILE A 236 0.81 11.29 2.21
C ILE A 236 1.31 10.99 3.62
N GLY A 237 1.78 12.00 4.36
CA GLY A 237 2.06 11.93 5.80
C GLY A 237 1.56 13.20 6.49
N PRO A 238 0.87 13.09 7.64
CA PRO A 238 0.19 14.21 8.28
C PRO A 238 1.18 15.24 8.86
N SER A 239 0.70 16.46 9.08
CA SER A 239 1.47 17.49 9.78
C SER A 239 1.81 17.05 11.20
N ASP A 240 3.07 17.23 11.58
CA ASP A 240 3.54 17.00 12.93
C ASP A 240 3.54 18.28 13.79
N ALA A 241 4.12 18.25 14.99
CA ALA A 241 4.14 19.42 15.88
C ALA A 241 5.11 20.54 15.43
N TYR A 242 6.04 20.25 14.52
CA TYR A 242 7.04 21.17 14.00
C TYR A 242 6.64 21.80 12.65
N GLY A 243 5.49 21.40 12.10
CA GLY A 243 5.00 21.89 10.81
C GLY A 243 5.58 21.14 9.62
N GLU A 244 6.11 19.94 9.87
CA GLU A 244 6.63 19.02 8.86
C GLU A 244 5.48 18.13 8.37
N GLN A 245 5.37 17.94 7.05
CA GLN A 245 4.44 17.01 6.42
C GLN A 245 5.02 16.45 5.13
N TYR A 246 4.45 15.36 4.62
CA TYR A 246 4.91 14.73 3.39
C TYR A 246 3.86 14.81 2.29
N ILE A 247 4.29 15.09 1.07
CA ILE A 247 3.49 15.07 -0.14
C ILE A 247 4.00 13.99 -1.11
N THR A 248 3.18 13.68 -2.13
CA THR A 248 3.65 12.94 -3.30
C THR A 248 3.68 13.79 -4.56
N THR A 249 4.76 13.68 -5.32
CA THR A 249 4.90 14.18 -6.69
C THR A 249 4.34 13.17 -7.71
N LYS A 250 4.07 11.92 -7.29
CA LYS A 250 3.57 10.81 -8.11
C LYS A 250 2.21 10.33 -7.56
N PRO A 251 1.08 10.90 -7.99
CA PRO A 251 -0.21 10.68 -7.34
C PRO A 251 -0.70 9.23 -7.37
N ASP A 252 -0.30 8.42 -8.35
CA ASP A 252 -0.80 7.05 -8.49
C ASP A 252 0.17 5.97 -7.97
N GLN A 253 1.40 6.35 -7.59
CA GLN A 253 2.40 5.38 -7.12
C GLN A 253 2.05 4.86 -5.72
N LEU A 254 1.88 3.53 -5.59
CA LEU A 254 1.71 2.82 -4.32
C LEU A 254 0.62 3.42 -3.42
N ARG A 255 -0.44 3.95 -4.02
CA ARG A 255 -1.48 4.70 -3.33
C ARG A 255 -2.28 3.78 -2.40
N SER A 256 -2.37 4.14 -1.12
CA SER A 256 -3.26 3.47 -0.17
C SER A 256 -4.72 3.81 -0.48
N LYS A 257 -5.65 2.95 -0.03
CA LYS A 257 -7.09 3.18 -0.16
C LYS A 257 -7.54 4.55 0.38
N ARG A 258 -6.81 5.09 1.36
CA ARG A 258 -7.14 6.33 2.07
C ARG A 258 -6.27 7.52 1.68
N GLY A 259 -5.39 7.35 0.69
CA GLY A 259 -4.65 8.46 0.07
C GLY A 259 -3.17 8.55 0.46
N GLY A 260 -2.68 7.69 1.34
CA GLY A 260 -1.26 7.58 1.71
C GLY A 260 -0.41 6.89 0.63
N ALA A 261 0.85 6.60 0.95
CA ALA A 261 1.80 5.91 0.07
C ALA A 261 2.42 4.72 0.80
N LEU A 262 2.28 3.51 0.24
CA LEU A 262 2.58 2.26 0.95
C LEU A 262 4.03 1.79 0.78
N LEU A 263 4.56 1.17 1.84
CA LEU A 263 5.74 0.31 1.74
C LEU A 263 5.32 -1.12 1.40
N THR A 264 5.69 -1.62 0.21
CA THR A 264 5.27 -2.96 -0.25
C THR A 264 6.36 -4.02 -0.19
N ALA A 265 7.61 -3.61 0.01
CA ALA A 265 8.77 -4.49 0.17
C ALA A 265 9.91 -3.74 0.87
N GLU A 266 10.93 -4.46 1.31
CA GLU A 266 12.17 -3.86 1.81
C GLU A 266 12.77 -2.95 0.72
N ASN A 267 13.20 -1.75 1.13
CA ASN A 267 13.81 -0.75 0.26
C ASN A 267 12.93 -0.29 -0.93
N ALA A 268 11.60 -0.43 -0.81
CA ALA A 268 10.64 0.01 -1.82
C ALA A 268 10.00 1.36 -1.45
N THR A 269 10.78 2.31 -0.93
CA THR A 269 10.31 3.66 -0.60
C THR A 269 9.64 4.31 -1.83
N PRO A 270 8.43 4.89 -1.70
CA PRO A 270 7.78 5.60 -2.81
C PRO A 270 8.65 6.77 -3.30
N SER A 271 9.03 6.77 -4.57
CA SER A 271 9.91 7.81 -5.14
C SER A 271 9.26 9.17 -5.33
N GLY A 272 7.93 9.24 -5.30
CA GLY A 272 7.20 10.50 -5.29
C GLY A 272 7.24 11.24 -3.95
N ARG A 273 7.66 10.58 -2.87
CA ARG A 273 7.66 11.12 -1.51
C ARG A 273 8.60 12.33 -1.38
N LEU A 274 8.10 13.43 -0.82
CA LEU A 274 8.87 14.63 -0.54
C LEU A 274 8.33 15.33 0.70
N GLU A 275 9.21 15.76 1.60
CA GLU A 275 8.82 16.53 2.78
C GLU A 275 8.55 18.00 2.39
N VAL A 276 7.66 18.67 3.12
CA VAL A 276 7.35 20.09 2.94
C VAL A 276 7.34 20.76 4.30
N VAL A 277 8.16 21.80 4.46
CA VAL A 277 8.29 22.56 5.71
C VAL A 277 8.11 24.06 5.42
N PRO A 278 7.07 24.73 5.94
CA PRO A 278 6.88 26.17 5.77
C PRO A 278 8.01 26.98 6.41
N THR A 279 8.62 27.87 5.62
CA THR A 279 9.75 28.72 6.08
C THR A 279 9.36 29.78 7.09
N ASP A 280 8.06 30.12 7.16
CA ASP A 280 7.50 31.04 8.14
C ASP A 280 7.19 30.39 9.51
N GLY A 281 7.40 29.07 9.63
CA GLY A 281 7.11 28.29 10.82
C GLY A 281 5.61 28.03 11.05
N SER A 282 4.77 28.27 10.04
CA SER A 282 3.37 27.88 10.08
C SER A 282 3.22 26.35 10.09
N ASN A 283 2.14 25.88 10.71
CA ASN A 283 1.75 24.48 10.69
C ASN A 283 0.36 24.37 10.06
N PRO A 284 0.22 23.75 8.88
CA PRO A 284 -1.05 23.71 8.16
C PRO A 284 -2.04 22.69 8.76
N GLY A 285 -1.59 21.78 9.64
CA GLY A 285 -2.44 20.80 10.31
C GLY A 285 -3.12 19.82 9.35
N VAL A 286 -2.44 19.45 8.27
CA VAL A 286 -3.01 18.58 7.21
C VAL A 286 -2.95 17.10 7.60
N SER A 287 -3.95 16.34 7.16
CA SER A 287 -4.01 14.90 7.31
C SER A 287 -3.75 14.21 5.97
N VAL A 288 -3.45 12.91 6.00
CA VAL A 288 -3.31 12.09 4.79
C VAL A 288 -4.51 12.27 3.88
N GLY A 289 -4.25 12.36 2.57
CA GLY A 289 -5.28 12.54 1.54
C GLY A 289 -5.70 14.00 1.30
N ASP A 290 -5.46 14.93 2.22
CA ASP A 290 -5.62 16.37 1.96
C ASP A 290 -4.71 16.79 0.78
N VAL A 291 -5.03 17.90 0.13
CA VAL A 291 -4.30 18.40 -1.04
C VAL A 291 -3.90 19.86 -0.83
N PHE A 292 -2.62 20.17 -1.03
CA PHE A 292 -2.18 21.55 -1.26
C PHE A 292 -2.51 21.90 -2.71
N THR A 293 -3.64 22.58 -2.91
CA THR A 293 -4.12 22.97 -4.25
C THR A 293 -3.27 24.10 -4.83
N GLY A 294 -3.09 24.12 -6.15
CA GLY A 294 -2.20 25.07 -6.80
C GLY A 294 -0.74 24.86 -6.38
N GLU A 295 0.02 25.95 -6.31
CA GLU A 295 1.49 25.90 -6.24
C GLU A 295 2.01 25.76 -4.80
N THR A 296 2.85 24.75 -4.56
CA THR A 296 3.74 24.69 -3.40
C THR A 296 5.17 24.91 -3.88
N VAL A 297 5.82 25.97 -3.39
CA VAL A 297 7.06 26.51 -3.96
C VAL A 297 8.09 26.80 -2.87
N GLY A 298 9.32 26.35 -3.07
CA GLY A 298 10.43 26.63 -2.17
C GLY A 298 11.76 26.04 -2.65
N PRO A 299 12.87 26.44 -2.04
CA PRO A 299 14.15 25.77 -2.24
C PRO A 299 14.09 24.29 -1.82
N ILE A 300 14.76 23.41 -2.55
CA ILE A 300 15.10 22.07 -2.05
C ILE A 300 16.16 22.21 -0.96
N ASP A 301 15.98 21.49 0.14
CA ASP A 301 16.95 21.38 1.22
C ASP A 301 16.98 19.92 1.70
N TYR A 302 17.90 19.60 2.60
CA TYR A 302 17.96 18.31 3.27
C TYR A 302 17.70 18.49 4.77
N SER A 303 16.79 17.69 5.30
CA SER A 303 16.41 17.73 6.71
C SER A 303 17.60 17.40 7.60
N GLN A 304 17.71 18.09 8.73
CA GLN A 304 18.68 17.75 9.79
C GLN A 304 18.43 16.35 10.40
N TYR A 305 17.28 15.75 10.13
CA TYR A 305 16.89 14.40 10.53
C TYR A 305 16.94 13.37 9.37
N GLY A 306 17.41 13.80 8.18
CA GLY A 306 17.49 13.00 6.97
C GLY A 306 16.28 13.17 6.05
N GLY A 307 16.51 13.13 4.74
CA GLY A 307 15.47 13.28 3.71
C GLY A 307 15.48 14.64 3.03
N TYR A 308 15.15 14.66 1.74
CA TYR A 308 14.97 15.91 1.00
C TYR A 308 13.62 16.54 1.32
N LEU A 309 13.58 17.87 1.34
CA LEU A 309 12.40 18.67 1.64
C LEU A 309 12.29 19.90 0.74
N ILE A 310 11.06 20.40 0.58
CA ILE A 310 10.80 21.77 0.10
C ILE A 310 10.72 22.69 1.32
N ALA A 311 11.64 23.65 1.39
CA ALA A 311 11.55 24.78 2.32
C ALA A 311 10.51 25.76 1.78
N ALA A 312 9.22 25.49 2.03
CA ALA A 312 8.11 26.17 1.38
C ALA A 312 8.07 27.66 1.74
N THR A 313 8.32 28.48 0.72
CA THR A 313 8.11 29.94 0.74
C THR A 313 6.69 30.31 0.30
N THR A 314 6.02 29.38 -0.36
CA THR A 314 4.61 29.46 -0.74
C THR A 314 4.03 28.06 -0.57
N LEU A 315 2.91 27.98 0.13
CA LEU A 315 2.17 26.74 0.34
C LEU A 315 0.81 26.87 -0.35
N GLY A 316 0.43 25.86 -1.13
CA GLY A 316 -0.88 25.82 -1.78
C GLY A 316 -2.01 25.83 -0.75
N PRO A 317 -3.19 26.42 -1.04
CA PRO A 317 -4.33 26.32 -0.14
C PRO A 317 -4.74 24.87 0.12
N VAL A 318 -5.08 24.54 1.36
CA VAL A 318 -5.49 23.19 1.75
C VAL A 318 -6.92 22.90 1.29
N ALA A 319 -7.09 21.85 0.49
CA ALA A 319 -8.37 21.20 0.25
C ALA A 319 -8.45 19.90 1.06
N SER A 320 -9.37 19.85 2.03
CA SER A 320 -9.47 18.69 2.91
C SER A 320 -10.15 17.49 2.23
N ALA A 321 -9.57 16.30 2.39
CA ALA A 321 -10.18 15.03 2.03
C ALA A 321 -11.33 14.64 2.95
N ASN A 322 -11.51 15.33 4.08
CA ASN A 322 -12.54 15.05 5.08
C ASN A 322 -12.54 13.59 5.57
N LEU A 323 -11.34 12.97 5.66
CA LEU A 323 -11.19 11.62 6.17
C LEU A 323 -11.84 11.47 7.55
N LYS A 324 -12.50 10.34 7.75
CA LYS A 324 -13.15 9.99 9.01
C LYS A 324 -12.44 8.81 9.66
N PRO A 325 -12.25 8.86 11.00
CA PRO A 325 -11.77 7.72 11.75
C PRO A 325 -12.67 6.50 11.53
N THR A 326 -12.07 5.32 11.36
CA THR A 326 -12.83 4.10 11.18
C THR A 326 -13.34 3.57 12.52
N VAL A 327 -14.35 2.71 12.44
CA VAL A 327 -15.01 2.11 13.60
C VAL A 327 -15.13 0.61 13.35
N ALA A 328 -14.66 -0.17 14.31
CA ALA A 328 -14.72 -1.62 14.30
C ALA A 328 -16.16 -2.13 14.30
N SER A 329 -16.36 -3.24 13.62
CA SER A 329 -17.60 -3.98 13.70
C SER A 329 -17.81 -4.55 15.12
N LYS A 330 -18.99 -4.32 15.71
CA LYS A 330 -19.31 -4.84 17.05
C LYS A 330 -19.27 -6.37 17.09
N PRO A 331 -18.61 -6.99 18.09
CA PRO A 331 -18.61 -8.44 18.26
C PRO A 331 -20.01 -8.95 18.64
N LYS A 332 -20.38 -10.13 18.13
CA LYS A 332 -21.58 -10.84 18.57
C LYS A 332 -21.40 -11.46 19.97
N SER A 333 -22.50 -11.90 20.56
CA SER A 333 -22.50 -12.59 21.87
C SER A 333 -21.70 -13.90 21.91
N ASP A 334 -21.50 -14.54 20.75
CA ASP A 334 -20.76 -15.81 20.58
C ASP A 334 -19.36 -15.64 19.99
N GLN A 335 -18.95 -14.40 19.68
CA GLN A 335 -17.60 -14.06 19.22
C GLN A 335 -16.77 -13.50 20.37
N LEU A 336 -15.46 -13.79 20.36
CA LEU A 336 -14.48 -13.17 21.24
C LEU A 336 -13.75 -12.07 20.46
N SER A 337 -13.71 -10.85 20.98
CA SER A 337 -12.95 -9.74 20.38
C SER A 337 -11.64 -9.49 21.13
N ILE A 338 -10.53 -9.40 20.40
CA ILE A 338 -9.20 -9.14 20.93
C ILE A 338 -8.57 -8.02 20.10
N ALA A 339 -8.06 -6.98 20.77
CA ALA A 339 -7.39 -5.85 20.12
C ALA A 339 -5.94 -5.70 20.60
N THR A 340 -5.14 -4.98 19.83
CA THR A 340 -3.83 -4.44 20.23
C THR A 340 -3.85 -2.92 20.04
N TYR A 341 -3.22 -2.18 20.94
CA TYR A 341 -3.15 -0.73 20.87
C TYR A 341 -1.93 -0.16 21.63
N ASN A 342 -0.94 0.29 20.86
CA ASN A 342 0.15 1.13 21.35
C ASN A 342 -0.38 2.53 21.72
N VAL A 343 -0.22 2.92 22.99
CA VAL A 343 -0.74 4.19 23.54
C VAL A 343 0.29 5.32 23.66
N GLU A 344 1.46 5.16 23.03
CA GLU A 344 2.54 6.14 22.93
C GLU A 344 3.01 6.67 24.30
N ASN A 345 3.90 5.94 24.98
CA ASN A 345 4.55 6.36 26.23
C ASN A 345 3.59 6.84 27.34
N LEU A 346 2.44 6.19 27.50
CA LEU A 346 1.39 6.65 28.41
C LEU A 346 1.85 6.66 29.88
N THR A 347 1.81 7.82 30.52
CA THR A 347 2.28 8.04 31.90
C THR A 347 1.23 8.80 32.73
N PRO A 348 1.25 8.76 34.09
CA PRO A 348 0.28 9.53 34.88
C PRO A 348 0.38 11.04 34.69
N THR A 349 1.48 11.58 34.16
CA THR A 349 1.64 13.02 33.93
C THR A 349 0.97 13.50 32.64
N ASP A 350 0.53 12.58 31.77
CA ASP A 350 -0.21 12.93 30.56
C ASP A 350 -1.52 13.65 30.87
N SER A 351 -1.93 14.49 29.91
CA SER A 351 -3.14 15.30 30.03
C SER A 351 -4.40 14.46 30.16
N ALA A 352 -5.39 14.97 30.90
CA ALA A 352 -6.71 14.34 30.98
C ALA A 352 -7.38 14.17 29.59
N ALA A 353 -7.06 15.06 28.64
CA ALA A 353 -7.52 14.98 27.27
C ALA A 353 -6.98 13.75 26.53
N LYS A 354 -5.68 13.41 26.69
CA LYS A 354 -5.09 12.18 26.12
C LYS A 354 -5.80 10.93 26.66
N TYR A 355 -5.97 10.83 27.98
CA TYR A 355 -6.71 9.73 28.59
C TYR A 355 -8.15 9.63 28.08
N ALA A 356 -8.87 10.75 27.99
CA ALA A 356 -10.24 10.77 27.48
C ALA A 356 -10.31 10.33 26.00
N ALA A 357 -9.35 10.75 25.18
CA ALA A 357 -9.27 10.37 23.77
C ALA A 357 -8.95 8.88 23.60
N LEU A 358 -7.99 8.33 24.36
CA LEU A 358 -7.70 6.89 24.39
C LEU A 358 -8.91 6.07 24.87
N GLY A 359 -9.58 6.52 25.93
CA GLY A 359 -10.81 5.90 26.43
C GLY A 359 -11.91 5.87 25.37
N LYS A 360 -12.13 6.99 24.67
CA LYS A 360 -13.06 7.08 23.55
C LYS A 360 -12.66 6.16 22.39
N GLY A 361 -11.38 6.11 22.03
CA GLY A 361 -10.84 5.23 20.98
C GLY A 361 -11.14 3.76 21.28
N ILE A 362 -10.89 3.31 22.51
CA ILE A 362 -11.19 1.92 22.92
C ILE A 362 -12.70 1.65 22.90
N VAL A 363 -13.53 2.58 23.38
CA VAL A 363 -14.98 2.34 23.51
C VAL A 363 -15.71 2.47 22.18
N THR A 364 -15.41 3.52 21.41
CA THR A 364 -16.12 3.91 20.20
C THR A 364 -15.48 3.28 18.97
N ASN A 365 -14.20 3.57 18.71
CA ASN A 365 -13.51 3.14 17.50
C ASN A 365 -13.22 1.64 17.52
N LEU A 366 -12.70 1.08 18.62
CA LEU A 366 -12.49 -0.36 18.77
C LEU A 366 -13.75 -1.13 19.21
N ALA A 367 -14.86 -0.42 19.42
CA ALA A 367 -16.14 -1.02 19.82
C ALA A 367 -16.09 -1.84 21.12
N SER A 368 -15.28 -1.42 22.10
CA SER A 368 -15.11 -2.07 23.42
C SER A 368 -14.74 -3.57 23.36
N PRO A 369 -13.52 -3.92 22.90
CA PRO A 369 -13.08 -5.32 22.78
C PRO A 369 -13.18 -6.12 24.08
N ASP A 370 -13.25 -7.44 24.02
CA ASP A 370 -13.28 -8.28 25.22
C ASP A 370 -11.91 -8.35 25.91
N ILE A 371 -10.84 -8.30 25.12
CA ILE A 371 -9.44 -8.26 25.55
C ILE A 371 -8.71 -7.20 24.72
N VAL A 372 -7.84 -6.42 25.35
CA VAL A 372 -6.93 -5.47 24.68
C VAL A 372 -5.51 -5.76 25.18
N THR A 373 -4.57 -6.00 24.27
CA THR A 373 -3.14 -5.89 24.55
C THR A 373 -2.76 -4.43 24.39
N VAL A 374 -2.20 -3.84 25.44
CA VAL A 374 -1.82 -2.43 25.47
C VAL A 374 -0.32 -2.35 25.62
N GLU A 375 0.33 -1.76 24.64
CA GLU A 375 1.76 -1.53 24.57
C GLU A 375 2.08 -0.12 25.11
N GLU A 376 3.36 0.22 25.32
CA GLU A 376 3.76 1.61 25.62
C GLU A 376 3.17 2.21 26.93
N VAL A 377 2.90 1.36 27.94
CA VAL A 377 2.48 1.82 29.28
C VAL A 377 3.71 2.09 30.15
N GLN A 378 3.82 3.31 30.69
CA GLN A 378 4.86 3.73 31.62
C GLN A 378 4.49 3.51 33.10
N ASP A 379 5.51 3.58 33.96
CA ASP A 379 5.37 3.45 35.40
C ASP A 379 4.77 4.73 35.97
N ASN A 380 4.65 4.77 37.29
CA ASN A 380 3.98 5.86 37.98
C ASN A 380 4.75 7.20 37.92
N THR A 381 5.99 7.21 37.45
CA THR A 381 6.88 8.38 37.40
C THR A 381 7.27 8.78 35.97
N GLY A 382 6.88 7.96 34.99
CA GLY A 382 7.14 8.21 33.58
C GLY A 382 8.65 8.20 33.30
N ALA A 383 9.13 9.12 32.46
CA ALA A 383 10.55 9.23 32.10
C ALA A 383 11.53 9.57 33.25
N THR A 384 11.06 9.67 34.50
CA THR A 384 11.93 9.93 35.66
C THR A 384 12.56 8.63 36.14
N ASP A 385 13.88 8.51 36.01
CA ASP A 385 14.64 7.37 36.49
C ASP A 385 14.89 7.45 38.00
N ASP A 386 13.94 6.92 38.80
CA ASP A 386 14.00 6.90 40.27
C ASP A 386 13.85 5.51 40.90
N GLY A 387 13.86 4.46 40.08
CA GLY A 387 13.70 3.06 40.50
C GLY A 387 12.24 2.57 40.60
N THR A 388 11.26 3.42 40.28
CA THR A 388 9.85 3.04 40.28
C THR A 388 9.51 2.15 39.08
N VAL A 389 8.96 0.95 39.33
CA VAL A 389 8.52 0.03 38.25
C VAL A 389 7.00 -0.19 38.21
N ALA A 390 6.28 0.26 39.24
CA ALA A 390 4.84 0.07 39.35
C ALA A 390 4.08 0.98 38.37
N SER A 391 3.00 0.47 37.77
CA SER A 391 2.17 1.18 36.76
C SER A 391 0.69 1.32 37.15
N ASP A 392 0.36 1.08 38.42
CA ASP A 392 -1.01 1.03 38.91
C ASP A 392 -1.75 2.37 38.78
N GLN A 393 -1.05 3.51 38.88
CA GLN A 393 -1.67 4.82 38.69
C GLN A 393 -2.00 5.10 37.22
N THR A 394 -1.09 4.77 36.31
CA THR A 394 -1.28 4.88 34.85
C THR A 394 -2.50 4.06 34.43
N LEU A 395 -2.58 2.81 34.90
CA LEU A 395 -3.66 1.89 34.59
C LEU A 395 -5.00 2.30 35.21
N ALA A 396 -4.98 2.83 36.44
CA ALA A 396 -6.18 3.37 37.08
C ALA A 396 -6.77 4.53 36.28
N LYS A 397 -5.93 5.44 35.76
CA LYS A 397 -6.38 6.56 34.91
C LYS A 397 -6.96 6.08 33.59
N LEU A 398 -6.30 5.14 32.90
CA LEU A 398 -6.78 4.61 31.63
C LEU A 398 -8.12 3.88 31.79
N THR A 399 -8.25 2.99 32.77
CA THR A 399 -9.49 2.24 33.01
C THR A 399 -10.64 3.14 33.50
N ALA A 400 -10.34 4.19 34.26
CA ALA A 400 -11.31 5.23 34.61
C ALA A 400 -11.80 6.00 33.38
N ALA A 401 -10.90 6.38 32.46
CA ALA A 401 -11.26 7.08 31.23
C ALA A 401 -12.12 6.21 30.29
N ILE A 402 -11.81 4.91 30.17
CA ILE A 402 -12.65 3.95 29.43
C ILE A 402 -14.05 3.87 30.04
N THR A 403 -14.15 3.77 31.37
CA THR A 403 -15.44 3.74 32.06
C THR A 403 -16.22 5.03 31.84
N ALA A 404 -15.54 6.18 31.91
CA ALA A 404 -16.15 7.49 31.68
C ALA A 404 -16.65 7.67 30.23
N ALA A 405 -15.98 7.04 29.25
CA ALA A 405 -16.43 6.99 27.87
C ALA A 405 -17.63 6.05 27.62
N GLY A 406 -18.12 5.35 28.65
CA GLY A 406 -19.24 4.40 28.57
C GLY A 406 -18.82 2.95 28.30
N GLY A 407 -17.53 2.65 28.42
CA GLY A 407 -16.95 1.32 28.23
C GLY A 407 -17.15 0.37 29.40
N PRO A 408 -16.68 -0.89 29.27
CA PRO A 408 -16.68 -1.85 30.36
C PRO A 408 -15.68 -1.44 31.46
N ALA A 409 -15.98 -1.83 32.70
CA ALA A 409 -15.01 -1.83 33.79
C ALA A 409 -13.98 -2.94 33.56
N TYR A 410 -12.94 -2.64 32.78
CA TYR A 410 -11.87 -3.59 32.49
C TYR A 410 -11.08 -3.96 33.74
N SER A 411 -10.71 -5.24 33.82
CA SER A 411 -9.69 -5.73 34.75
C SER A 411 -8.33 -5.73 34.05
N THR A 412 -7.24 -5.61 34.82
CA THR A 412 -5.88 -5.51 34.29
C THR A 412 -5.01 -6.71 34.69
N ARG A 413 -4.07 -7.11 33.82
CA ARG A 413 -2.94 -7.99 34.17
C ARG A 413 -1.67 -7.45 33.52
N SER A 414 -0.61 -7.32 34.31
CA SER A 414 0.72 -6.91 33.90
C SER A 414 1.77 -7.61 34.78
N ILE A 415 3.04 -7.50 34.38
CA ILE A 415 4.19 -7.89 35.19
C ILE A 415 5.12 -6.68 35.22
N ASP A 416 5.36 -6.13 36.40
CA ASP A 416 6.35 -5.05 36.56
C ASP A 416 7.71 -5.55 36.08
N PRO A 417 8.44 -4.79 35.25
CA PRO A 417 9.77 -5.19 34.78
C PRO A 417 10.81 -5.03 35.90
N VAL A 418 12.02 -5.52 35.61
CA VAL A 418 13.20 -5.12 36.39
C VAL A 418 13.60 -3.71 35.95
N ASN A 419 13.92 -2.83 36.91
CA ASN A 419 14.25 -1.43 36.63
C ASN A 419 15.32 -1.31 35.54
N ASP A 420 15.05 -0.53 34.50
CA ASP A 420 15.90 -0.26 33.33
C ASP A 420 16.35 -1.49 32.52
N ALA A 421 15.77 -2.66 32.77
CA ALA A 421 16.14 -3.90 32.07
C ALA A 421 15.29 -4.17 30.83
N ASP A 422 14.10 -3.56 30.73
CA ASP A 422 13.23 -3.58 29.56
C ASP A 422 13.46 -2.28 28.78
N GLY A 423 13.57 -2.37 27.45
CA GLY A 423 13.83 -1.21 26.59
C GLY A 423 12.66 -0.21 26.51
N GLY A 424 12.83 0.84 25.71
CA GLY A 424 11.85 1.93 25.59
C GLY A 424 12.42 3.24 26.15
N GLN A 425 11.55 4.17 26.52
CA GLN A 425 11.99 5.42 27.15
C GLN A 425 12.75 5.14 28.45
N PRO A 426 14.01 5.61 28.59
CA PRO A 426 14.78 5.45 29.82
C PRO A 426 14.04 5.95 31.06
N GLY A 427 14.16 5.24 32.18
CA GLY A 427 13.45 5.52 33.43
C GLY A 427 11.96 5.14 33.43
N GLY A 428 11.31 5.01 32.27
CA GLY A 428 9.86 4.77 32.18
C GLY A 428 9.41 3.32 32.30
N ASN A 429 10.35 2.37 32.31
CA ASN A 429 10.12 0.93 32.54
C ASN A 429 9.01 0.30 31.67
N ILE A 430 8.89 0.69 30.40
CA ILE A 430 7.74 0.40 29.53
C ILE A 430 7.34 -1.09 29.53
N ARG A 431 6.02 -1.36 29.53
CA ARG A 431 5.50 -2.74 29.57
C ARG A 431 4.27 -2.95 28.70
N ILE A 432 3.95 -4.23 28.51
CA ILE A 432 2.69 -4.71 27.93
C ILE A 432 1.69 -4.98 29.06
N VAL A 433 0.42 -4.66 28.82
CA VAL A 433 -0.69 -4.86 29.75
C VAL A 433 -1.87 -5.53 29.04
N PHE A 434 -2.56 -6.44 29.71
CA PHE A 434 -3.88 -6.89 29.28
C PHE A 434 -4.97 -6.11 29.99
N LEU A 435 -5.86 -5.48 29.24
CA LEU A 435 -7.18 -5.05 29.70
C LEU A 435 -8.22 -6.09 29.25
N PHE A 436 -9.13 -6.52 30.12
CA PHE A 436 -10.13 -7.52 29.74
C PHE A 436 -11.46 -7.36 30.47
N ASN A 437 -12.56 -7.60 29.76
CA ASN A 437 -13.91 -7.41 30.27
C ASN A 437 -14.32 -8.63 31.10
N PRO A 438 -14.36 -8.54 32.44
CA PRO A 438 -14.62 -9.70 33.29
C PRO A 438 -16.05 -10.24 33.15
N LYS A 439 -16.96 -9.50 32.52
CA LYS A 439 -18.33 -9.98 32.20
C LYS A 439 -18.36 -10.92 31.00
N ARG A 440 -17.29 -10.98 30.22
CA ARG A 440 -17.23 -11.67 28.93
C ARG A 440 -16.19 -12.77 28.92
N VAL A 441 -15.04 -12.53 29.54
CA VAL A 441 -13.93 -13.47 29.63
C VAL A 441 -13.46 -13.61 31.07
N SER A 442 -12.88 -14.77 31.39
CA SER A 442 -12.17 -14.98 32.66
C SER A 442 -10.69 -15.15 32.40
N PHE A 443 -9.85 -14.42 33.13
CA PHE A 443 -8.41 -14.64 33.14
C PHE A 443 -8.07 -15.82 34.05
N VAL A 444 -7.21 -16.73 33.60
CA VAL A 444 -6.74 -17.87 34.38
C VAL A 444 -5.45 -17.47 35.09
N ASP A 445 -5.55 -17.08 36.36
CA ASP A 445 -4.37 -16.82 37.18
C ASP A 445 -3.73 -18.14 37.62
N SER A 446 -2.47 -18.38 37.24
CA SER A 446 -1.73 -19.60 37.58
C SER A 446 -0.30 -19.29 38.06
N GLY A 447 0.28 -20.23 38.80
CA GLY A 447 1.66 -20.17 39.28
C GLY A 447 1.80 -19.95 40.80
N ARG A 448 3.01 -20.19 41.31
CA ARG A 448 3.31 -20.05 42.74
C ARG A 448 3.28 -18.58 43.17
N ARG A 449 2.76 -18.31 44.37
CA ARG A 449 2.81 -16.98 45.00
C ARG A 449 4.24 -16.64 45.41
N GLY A 450 4.62 -15.36 45.37
CA GLY A 450 5.94 -14.88 45.81
C GLY A 450 7.10 -15.17 44.85
N ILE A 451 6.84 -15.71 43.65
CA ILE A 451 7.85 -15.82 42.59
C ILE A 451 7.95 -14.49 41.85
N ASP A 452 9.18 -14.04 41.61
CA ASP A 452 9.46 -12.93 40.70
C ASP A 452 9.18 -13.36 39.25
N ARG A 453 8.09 -12.84 38.70
CA ARG A 453 7.66 -13.15 37.32
C ARG A 453 8.37 -12.28 36.27
N ALA A 454 9.12 -11.24 36.67
CA ALA A 454 9.91 -10.44 35.76
C ALA A 454 11.08 -11.25 35.19
N THR A 455 11.67 -12.12 36.01
CA THR A 455 12.86 -12.92 35.69
C THR A 455 12.59 -14.42 35.51
N THR A 456 11.36 -14.90 35.80
CA THR A 456 11.02 -16.32 35.69
C THR A 456 10.15 -16.61 34.45
N ALA A 457 10.62 -17.50 33.58
CA ALA A 457 9.90 -17.94 32.39
C ALA A 457 8.60 -18.69 32.71
N THR A 458 7.56 -18.46 31.92
CA THR A 458 6.40 -19.36 31.85
C THR A 458 6.68 -20.55 30.93
N ALA A 459 6.19 -21.72 31.32
CA ALA A 459 6.29 -22.96 30.57
C ALA A 459 4.89 -23.45 30.18
N VAL A 460 4.79 -24.06 29.00
CA VAL A 460 3.58 -24.73 28.56
C VAL A 460 3.42 -26.04 29.33
N THR A 461 2.40 -26.10 30.17
CA THR A 461 2.01 -27.32 30.88
C THR A 461 0.94 -28.09 30.09
N SER A 462 0.69 -29.33 30.49
CA SER A 462 -0.39 -30.14 29.92
C SER A 462 -1.17 -30.81 31.04
N THR A 463 -2.50 -30.67 31.01
CA THR A 463 -3.41 -31.37 31.90
C THR A 463 -4.46 -32.06 31.05
N HIS A 464 -4.56 -33.40 31.12
CA HIS A 464 -5.45 -34.20 30.26
C HIS A 464 -5.33 -33.91 28.75
N GLY A 465 -4.10 -33.64 28.27
CA GLY A 465 -3.85 -33.31 26.87
C GLY A 465 -4.29 -31.90 26.44
N LYS A 466 -4.75 -31.07 27.36
CA LYS A 466 -5.04 -29.65 27.12
C LYS A 466 -3.84 -28.80 27.57
N PRO A 467 -3.35 -27.86 26.74
CA PRO A 467 -2.30 -26.95 27.14
C PRO A 467 -2.78 -26.06 28.30
N GLY A 468 -1.83 -25.65 29.14
CA GLY A 468 -1.97 -24.63 30.17
C GLY A 468 -0.64 -23.91 30.37
N LEU A 469 -0.60 -22.94 31.29
CA LEU A 469 0.61 -22.17 31.60
C LEU A 469 1.06 -22.38 33.04
N SER A 470 2.38 -22.53 33.27
CA SER A 470 2.94 -22.61 34.62
C SER A 470 2.79 -21.28 35.38
N PHE A 471 2.87 -20.17 34.65
CA PHE A 471 2.54 -18.83 35.13
C PHE A 471 1.62 -18.12 34.12
N SER A 472 0.52 -17.56 34.62
CA SER A 472 -0.40 -16.71 33.89
C SER A 472 -0.84 -15.60 34.84
N PRO A 473 -0.53 -14.31 34.57
CA PRO A 473 0.34 -13.86 33.47
C PRO A 473 1.78 -14.39 33.62
N GLY A 474 2.50 -14.53 32.51
CA GLY A 474 3.91 -14.96 32.48
C GLY A 474 4.73 -14.30 31.38
N ARG A 475 6.05 -14.46 31.40
CA ARG A 475 6.99 -13.99 30.35
C ARG A 475 7.52 -15.16 29.52
N ILE A 476 7.76 -14.97 28.23
CA ILE A 476 8.46 -15.93 27.37
C ILE A 476 9.95 -15.71 27.54
N ASP A 477 10.65 -16.73 28.03
CA ASP A 477 12.11 -16.77 28.24
C ASP A 477 12.76 -15.41 28.58
N PRO A 478 12.43 -14.78 29.72
CA PRO A 478 12.90 -13.44 30.05
C PRO A 478 14.42 -13.32 30.23
N GLY A 479 15.16 -14.45 30.28
CA GLY A 479 16.62 -14.49 30.36
C GLY A 479 17.32 -14.58 28.99
N SER A 480 16.58 -14.75 27.89
CA SER A 480 17.16 -14.79 26.54
C SER A 480 17.79 -13.46 26.14
N ALA A 481 18.92 -13.54 25.44
CA ALA A 481 19.61 -12.37 24.89
C ALA A 481 18.74 -11.62 23.86
N ALA A 482 17.72 -12.27 23.29
CA ALA A 482 16.75 -11.64 22.40
C ALA A 482 16.03 -10.45 23.07
N TRP A 483 15.89 -10.44 24.39
CA TRP A 483 15.19 -9.41 25.15
C TRP A 483 16.11 -8.36 25.79
N LYS A 484 17.41 -8.37 25.48
CA LYS A 484 18.35 -7.37 26.00
C LYS A 484 17.88 -5.96 25.60
N SER A 485 17.67 -5.09 26.59
CA SER A 485 17.19 -3.72 26.39
C SER A 485 15.93 -3.65 25.51
N SER A 486 15.04 -4.63 25.64
CA SER A 486 13.77 -4.70 24.92
C SER A 486 12.66 -5.26 25.83
N ARG A 487 11.40 -4.98 25.51
CA ARG A 487 10.25 -5.42 26.31
C ARG A 487 10.09 -6.93 26.17
N LYS A 488 9.91 -7.61 27.29
CA LYS A 488 9.65 -9.07 27.29
C LYS A 488 8.15 -9.32 27.08
N PRO A 489 7.71 -10.31 26.28
CA PRO A 489 6.29 -10.56 26.02
C PRO A 489 5.49 -10.87 27.28
N LEU A 490 4.21 -10.47 27.31
CA LEU A 490 3.25 -10.86 28.34
C LEU A 490 2.36 -11.97 27.80
N VAL A 491 2.31 -13.11 28.47
CA VAL A 491 1.46 -14.25 28.09
C VAL A 491 0.35 -14.43 29.10
N GLY A 492 -0.89 -14.61 28.62
CA GLY A 492 -2.06 -14.88 29.45
C GLY A 492 -2.92 -16.00 28.88
N GLN A 493 -3.48 -16.81 29.78
CA GLN A 493 -4.53 -17.78 29.44
C GLN A 493 -5.89 -17.21 29.82
N PHE A 494 -6.79 -17.13 28.85
CA PHE A 494 -8.17 -16.69 29.02
C PHE A 494 -9.14 -17.84 28.79
N THR A 495 -10.32 -17.75 29.40
CA THR A 495 -11.47 -18.61 29.11
C THR A 495 -12.61 -17.78 28.54
N PHE A 496 -13.10 -18.16 27.36
CA PHE A 496 -14.29 -17.62 26.74
C PHE A 496 -15.28 -18.74 26.45
N ARG A 497 -16.45 -18.71 27.10
CA ARG A 497 -17.51 -19.74 26.95
C ARG A 497 -16.99 -21.18 27.09
N GLY A 498 -16.10 -21.40 28.05
CA GLY A 498 -15.47 -22.70 28.32
C GLY A 498 -14.32 -23.10 27.38
N LYS A 499 -13.93 -22.25 26.41
CA LYS A 499 -12.75 -22.46 25.56
C LYS A 499 -11.56 -21.67 26.07
N SER A 500 -10.40 -22.33 26.16
CA SER A 500 -9.13 -21.66 26.44
C SER A 500 -8.63 -20.90 25.22
N VAL A 501 -8.12 -19.69 25.44
CA VAL A 501 -7.41 -18.86 24.45
C VAL A 501 -6.12 -18.37 25.07
N PHE A 502 -5.00 -18.58 24.38
CA PHE A 502 -3.69 -18.09 24.80
C PHE A 502 -3.40 -16.81 24.05
N VAL A 503 -3.17 -15.72 24.77
CA VAL A 503 -2.84 -14.42 24.19
C VAL A 503 -1.40 -14.06 24.58
N VAL A 504 -0.58 -13.75 23.59
CA VAL A 504 0.79 -13.26 23.74
C VAL A 504 0.78 -11.80 23.30
N GLY A 505 0.94 -10.87 24.24
CA GLY A 505 1.12 -9.45 23.97
C GLY A 505 2.61 -9.13 23.84
N ASN A 506 2.99 -8.40 22.79
CA ASN A 506 4.38 -8.17 22.41
C ASN A 506 4.66 -6.68 22.22
N HIS A 507 5.91 -6.31 22.42
CA HIS A 507 6.44 -5.03 21.96
C HIS A 507 7.93 -5.21 21.63
N PHE A 508 8.24 -5.60 20.39
CA PHE A 508 9.61 -5.96 19.97
C PHE A 508 10.54 -4.75 19.93
N ALA A 509 11.84 -5.00 19.73
CA ALA A 509 12.83 -3.93 19.62
C ALA A 509 12.50 -3.00 18.44
N SER A 510 12.55 -1.69 18.67
CA SER A 510 12.32 -0.68 17.63
C SER A 510 13.33 -0.80 16.48
N LYS A 511 13.01 -0.21 15.34
CA LYS A 511 13.95 -0.01 14.23
C LYS A 511 15.02 1.07 14.51
N GLY A 512 14.99 1.68 15.69
CA GLY A 512 16.02 2.63 16.13
C GLY A 512 17.43 2.03 16.07
N GLY A 513 18.37 2.79 15.52
CA GLY A 513 19.74 2.36 15.23
C GLY A 513 19.95 1.83 13.80
N ASP A 514 18.88 1.59 13.05
CA ASP A 514 18.97 1.33 11.60
C ASP A 514 19.37 2.60 10.85
N GLN A 515 20.05 2.42 9.71
CA GLN A 515 20.43 3.54 8.85
C GLN A 515 19.21 4.10 8.12
N SER A 516 19.24 5.41 7.84
CA SER A 516 18.14 6.09 7.14
C SER A 516 18.05 5.62 5.68
N GLN A 517 16.82 5.39 5.20
CA GLN A 517 16.52 5.19 3.77
C GLN A 517 16.95 6.38 2.91
N ASP A 518 17.08 7.56 3.53
CA ASP A 518 17.44 8.82 2.89
C ASP A 518 18.93 9.12 3.00
N GLY A 519 19.67 8.16 3.52
CA GLY A 519 21.07 8.28 3.81
C GLY A 519 21.97 7.98 2.61
N ARG A 520 23.26 8.13 2.86
CA ARG A 520 24.31 7.92 1.88
C ARG A 520 24.62 6.44 1.62
N PHE A 521 24.32 5.54 2.56
CA PHE A 521 24.57 4.10 2.40
C PHE A 521 23.35 3.43 1.79
N GLN A 522 23.50 2.85 0.60
CA GLN A 522 22.36 2.32 -0.14
C GLN A 522 22.56 0.86 -0.59
N TYR A 523 21.69 -0.08 -0.25
CA TYR A 523 20.58 0.07 0.71
C TYR A 523 21.07 0.18 2.16
N PRO A 524 20.30 0.85 3.04
CA PRO A 524 20.70 1.10 4.42
C PRO A 524 20.80 -0.19 5.24
N GLU A 525 21.77 -0.23 6.15
CA GLU A 525 21.91 -1.33 7.11
C GLU A 525 20.78 -1.32 8.15
N GLN A 526 20.07 -2.45 8.27
CA GLN A 526 18.99 -2.67 9.24
C GLN A 526 19.50 -3.50 10.45
N SER A 527 20.44 -2.93 11.21
CA SER A 527 21.16 -3.64 12.28
C SER A 527 20.25 -4.23 13.37
N SER A 528 19.14 -3.56 13.67
CA SER A 528 18.15 -3.97 14.67
C SER A 528 17.35 -5.22 14.27
N ALA A 529 17.29 -5.55 12.97
CA ALA A 529 16.53 -6.69 12.45
C ALA A 529 17.04 -8.05 12.99
N VAL A 530 18.33 -8.13 13.34
CA VAL A 530 18.93 -9.34 13.95
C VAL A 530 18.24 -9.67 15.28
N GLN A 531 18.02 -8.66 16.13
CA GLN A 531 17.38 -8.86 17.43
C GLN A 531 15.90 -9.20 17.27
N ARG A 532 15.16 -8.51 16.39
CA ARG A 532 13.74 -8.82 16.13
C ARG A 532 13.55 -10.24 15.62
N LYS A 533 14.43 -10.73 14.75
CA LYS A 533 14.40 -12.14 14.30
C LYS A 533 14.60 -13.13 15.44
N ALA A 534 15.49 -12.83 16.39
CA ALA A 534 15.67 -13.67 17.58
C ALA A 534 14.42 -13.64 18.49
N GLN A 535 13.81 -12.47 18.69
CA GLN A 535 12.56 -12.30 19.45
C GLN A 535 11.41 -13.09 18.80
N ALA A 536 11.28 -13.02 17.48
CA ALA A 536 10.33 -13.80 16.70
C ALA A 536 10.51 -15.32 16.90
N ALA A 537 11.75 -15.80 16.98
CA ALA A 537 12.06 -17.21 17.21
C ALA A 537 11.63 -17.69 18.63
N GLU A 538 11.83 -16.87 19.66
CA GLU A 538 11.38 -17.17 21.02
C GLU A 538 9.86 -17.30 21.11
N VAL A 539 9.14 -16.34 20.51
CA VAL A 539 7.67 -16.37 20.47
C VAL A 539 7.16 -17.55 19.65
N ASN A 540 7.74 -17.81 18.47
CA ASN A 540 7.37 -18.95 17.64
C ASN A 540 7.58 -20.28 18.39
N SER A 541 8.71 -20.45 19.07
CA SER A 541 9.02 -21.66 19.86
C SER A 541 8.01 -21.88 20.98
N PHE A 542 7.57 -20.81 21.64
CA PHE A 542 6.51 -20.88 22.63
C PHE A 542 5.16 -21.31 22.02
N VAL A 543 4.79 -20.76 20.87
CA VAL A 543 3.56 -21.15 20.15
C VAL A 543 3.61 -22.61 19.71
N ASP A 544 4.75 -23.07 19.18
CA ASP A 544 4.99 -24.46 18.82
C ASP A 544 4.83 -25.39 20.04
N ALA A 545 5.31 -24.98 21.22
CA ALA A 545 5.12 -25.75 22.45
C ALA A 545 3.63 -25.86 22.85
N VAL A 546 2.82 -24.82 22.63
CA VAL A 546 1.36 -24.87 22.84
C VAL A 546 0.70 -25.82 21.83
N LEU A 547 1.01 -25.68 20.54
CA LEU A 547 0.42 -26.47 19.46
C LEU A 547 0.86 -27.94 19.47
N ALA A 548 2.03 -28.24 20.03
CA ALA A 548 2.49 -29.61 20.26
C ALA A 548 1.61 -30.35 21.29
N ARG A 549 0.93 -29.64 22.19
CA ARG A 549 -0.01 -30.23 23.15
C ARG A 549 -1.42 -30.35 22.58
N ASP A 550 -1.91 -29.31 21.90
CA ASP A 550 -3.17 -29.33 21.18
C ASP A 550 -3.02 -28.59 19.85
N LYS A 551 -3.02 -29.33 18.74
CA LYS A 551 -2.90 -28.76 17.37
C LYS A 551 -4.03 -27.80 17.01
N ARG A 552 -5.11 -27.76 17.80
CA ARG A 552 -6.25 -26.85 17.66
C ARG A 552 -6.34 -25.85 18.82
N ALA A 553 -5.28 -25.68 19.60
CA ALA A 553 -5.22 -24.61 20.60
C ALA A 553 -5.41 -23.26 19.91
N ALA A 554 -6.28 -22.41 20.47
CA ALA A 554 -6.47 -21.05 20.02
C ALA A 554 -5.36 -20.17 20.61
N VAL A 555 -4.45 -19.71 19.76
CA VAL A 555 -3.33 -18.84 20.12
C VAL A 555 -3.45 -17.55 19.33
N VAL A 556 -3.25 -16.43 20.00
CA VAL A 556 -3.24 -15.08 19.43
C VAL A 556 -1.95 -14.41 19.86
N VAL A 557 -1.14 -13.98 18.89
CA VAL A 557 0.06 -13.18 19.09
C VAL A 557 -0.31 -11.78 18.61
N ALA A 558 -0.28 -10.79 19.50
CA ALA A 558 -0.71 -9.43 19.17
C ALA A 558 0.30 -8.42 19.74
N GLY A 559 0.44 -7.28 19.08
CA GLY A 559 1.28 -6.18 19.55
C GLY A 559 2.06 -5.49 18.45
N ASP A 560 2.82 -4.48 18.88
CA ASP A 560 3.83 -3.81 18.07
C ASP A 560 5.05 -4.73 17.92
N LEU A 561 5.22 -5.33 16.73
CA LEU A 561 6.36 -6.19 16.42
C LEU A 561 7.51 -5.42 15.77
N ASN A 562 7.34 -4.12 15.52
CA ASN A 562 8.34 -3.22 14.94
C ASN A 562 8.96 -3.76 13.64
N ASP A 563 8.21 -4.53 12.85
CA ASP A 563 8.72 -5.11 11.61
C ASP A 563 7.63 -5.32 10.58
N TYR A 564 8.02 -5.39 9.32
CA TYR A 564 7.08 -5.48 8.21
C TYR A 564 6.55 -6.90 8.02
N GLN A 565 5.33 -7.04 7.49
CA GLN A 565 4.68 -8.32 7.21
C GLN A 565 5.46 -9.24 6.26
N PHE A 566 6.36 -8.68 5.45
CA PHE A 566 7.23 -9.43 4.52
C PHE A 566 8.65 -9.69 5.08
N SER A 567 8.96 -9.20 6.27
CA SER A 567 10.32 -9.22 6.83
C SER A 567 10.79 -10.63 7.19
N PRO A 568 12.12 -10.84 7.32
CA PRO A 568 12.66 -12.09 7.83
C PRO A 568 12.17 -12.46 9.24
N ALA A 569 11.95 -11.47 10.12
CA ALA A 569 11.42 -11.73 11.47
C ALA A 569 9.99 -12.29 11.41
N MET A 570 9.13 -11.74 10.55
CA MET A 570 7.76 -12.22 10.38
C MET A 570 7.69 -13.60 9.71
N LYS A 571 8.59 -13.90 8.77
CA LYS A 571 8.76 -15.27 8.23
C LYS A 571 9.16 -16.28 9.30
N THR A 572 10.02 -15.89 10.25
CA THR A 572 10.37 -16.71 11.42
C THR A 572 9.18 -16.87 12.35
N LEU A 573 8.49 -15.78 12.71
CA LEU A 573 7.36 -15.82 13.65
C LEU A 573 6.20 -16.70 13.16
N THR A 574 5.87 -16.62 11.87
CA THR A 574 4.81 -17.42 11.25
C THR A 574 5.17 -18.91 11.11
N GLY A 575 6.45 -19.26 11.21
CA GLY A 575 6.97 -20.61 10.95
C GLY A 575 7.13 -20.91 9.45
N GLN A 576 7.05 -19.89 8.57
CA GLN A 576 7.31 -20.03 7.14
C GLN A 576 8.78 -20.37 6.86
N ALA A 577 9.71 -19.81 7.65
CA ALA A 577 11.14 -20.09 7.53
C ALA A 577 11.47 -21.60 7.66
N ASP A 578 10.68 -22.33 8.45
CA ASP A 578 10.86 -23.77 8.71
C ASP A 578 9.83 -24.66 7.98
N GLY A 579 8.97 -24.07 7.13
CA GLY A 579 7.94 -24.77 6.37
C GLY A 579 6.73 -25.30 7.18
N LYS A 580 6.55 -24.84 8.43
CA LYS A 580 5.50 -25.34 9.35
C LYS A 580 4.27 -24.45 9.47
N THR A 581 4.29 -23.23 8.93
CA THR A 581 3.25 -22.17 8.96
C THR A 581 2.19 -22.38 10.06
N ALA A 582 2.59 -22.09 11.30
CA ALA A 582 1.79 -22.33 12.51
C ALA A 582 0.82 -21.18 12.81
N LEU A 583 1.19 -19.97 12.40
CA LEU A 583 0.40 -18.75 12.56
C LEU A 583 0.10 -18.13 11.21
N THR A 584 -1.08 -17.51 11.10
CA THR A 584 -1.45 -16.61 10.01
C THR A 584 -1.38 -15.18 10.52
N ASP A 585 -0.56 -14.35 9.88
CA ASP A 585 -0.54 -12.90 10.13
C ASP A 585 -1.75 -12.25 9.45
N LEU A 586 -2.67 -11.69 10.24
CA LEU A 586 -3.97 -11.28 9.73
C LEU A 586 -3.92 -10.03 8.85
N ILE A 587 -2.89 -9.19 8.98
CA ILE A 587 -2.75 -8.02 8.10
C ILE A 587 -2.57 -8.43 6.64
N THR A 588 -1.91 -9.56 6.39
CA THR A 588 -1.73 -10.14 5.05
C THR A 588 -3.02 -10.65 4.40
N THR A 589 -4.13 -10.69 5.16
CA THR A 589 -5.45 -11.10 4.64
C THR A 589 -6.29 -9.92 4.13
N LEU A 590 -5.83 -8.68 4.37
CA LEU A 590 -6.44 -7.48 3.81
C LEU A 590 -5.96 -7.25 2.37
N PRO A 591 -6.74 -6.53 1.54
CA PRO A 591 -6.25 -5.99 0.27
C PRO A 591 -4.91 -5.27 0.48
N SER A 592 -3.98 -5.41 -0.48
CA SER A 592 -2.63 -4.85 -0.38
C SER A 592 -2.63 -3.35 -0.07
N ASN A 593 -3.60 -2.61 -0.62
CA ASN A 593 -3.74 -1.17 -0.40
C ASN A 593 -4.35 -0.75 0.96
N GLU A 594 -4.61 -1.71 1.85
CA GLU A 594 -5.12 -1.54 3.21
C GLU A 594 -4.13 -2.09 4.27
N GLN A 595 -2.93 -2.53 3.89
CA GLN A 595 -1.94 -3.14 4.79
C GLN A 595 -0.99 -2.10 5.39
N TYR A 596 -1.45 -1.34 6.39
CA TYR A 596 -0.61 -0.42 7.18
C TYR A 596 -1.24 -0.16 8.54
N THR A 597 -0.41 0.14 9.53
CA THR A 597 -0.82 0.54 10.89
C THR A 597 -0.09 1.79 11.38
N TYR A 598 0.90 2.25 10.61
CA TYR A 598 1.82 3.31 10.97
C TYR A 598 2.12 4.19 9.75
N ASP A 599 2.44 5.46 9.96
CA ASP A 599 2.95 6.35 8.91
C ASP A 599 4.29 6.94 9.36
N TYR A 600 5.37 6.48 8.73
CA TYR A 600 6.72 6.93 9.01
C TYR A 600 7.21 7.81 7.87
N GLN A 601 7.39 9.11 8.14
CA GLN A 601 7.94 10.05 7.17
C GLN A 601 7.20 10.02 5.82
N GLY A 602 5.87 9.96 5.83
CA GLY A 602 5.04 9.89 4.64
C GLY A 602 4.97 8.52 3.96
N VAL A 603 5.42 7.47 4.64
CA VAL A 603 5.33 6.08 4.19
C VAL A 603 4.42 5.30 5.14
N SER A 604 3.30 4.85 4.61
CA SER A 604 2.35 4.00 5.31
C SER A 604 2.90 2.56 5.38
N GLU A 605 3.19 2.08 6.58
CA GLU A 605 3.87 0.82 6.85
C GLU A 605 3.17 0.00 7.94
N VAL A 606 3.57 -1.27 8.05
CA VAL A 606 3.07 -2.21 9.06
C VAL A 606 4.12 -2.37 10.16
N LEU A 607 3.75 -2.09 11.40
CA LEU A 607 4.56 -2.42 12.58
C LEU A 607 3.78 -3.25 13.62
N ASP A 608 2.47 -3.05 13.68
CA ASP A 608 1.59 -3.74 14.61
C ASP A 608 0.96 -4.96 13.92
N HIS A 609 0.85 -6.07 14.65
CA HIS A 609 0.28 -7.30 14.10
C HIS A 609 -0.72 -7.97 15.04
N ILE A 610 -1.64 -8.73 14.43
CA ILE A 610 -2.38 -9.81 15.09
C ILE A 610 -2.17 -11.08 14.27
N LEU A 611 -1.48 -12.06 14.84
CA LEU A 611 -1.30 -13.39 14.27
C LEU A 611 -2.12 -14.43 15.04
N VAL A 612 -2.67 -15.41 14.34
CA VAL A 612 -3.53 -16.43 14.94
C VAL A 612 -3.20 -17.84 14.49
N SER A 613 -3.36 -18.81 15.39
CA SER A 613 -3.32 -20.23 15.06
C SER A 613 -4.62 -20.68 14.39
N LYS A 614 -4.58 -21.81 13.68
CA LYS A 614 -5.79 -22.45 13.09
C LYS A 614 -6.88 -22.77 14.11
N GLY A 615 -6.54 -22.86 15.41
CA GLY A 615 -7.47 -23.15 16.50
C GLY A 615 -8.56 -22.09 16.71
N VAL A 616 -8.37 -20.88 16.19
CA VAL A 616 -9.33 -19.77 16.35
C VAL A 616 -10.55 -19.84 15.40
N GLY A 617 -10.48 -20.70 14.37
CA GLY A 617 -11.51 -20.80 13.33
C GLY A 617 -11.31 -19.78 12.22
N THR A 618 -12.40 -19.13 11.76
CA THR A 618 -12.37 -18.08 10.73
C THR A 618 -12.41 -16.71 11.40
N PRO A 619 -11.26 -16.03 11.56
CA PRO A 619 -11.21 -14.72 12.19
C PRO A 619 -11.84 -13.64 11.29
N GLN A 620 -12.32 -12.56 11.91
CA GLN A 620 -12.70 -11.32 11.23
C GLN A 620 -11.80 -10.21 11.77
N TYR A 621 -11.02 -9.58 10.91
CA TYR A 621 -9.92 -8.69 11.27
C TYR A 621 -10.10 -7.32 10.63
N GLU A 622 -9.78 -6.25 11.37
CA GLU A 622 -9.89 -4.86 10.95
C GLU A 622 -8.72 -4.05 11.54
N VAL A 623 -8.09 -3.19 10.72
CA VAL A 623 -7.26 -2.08 11.19
C VAL A 623 -8.17 -0.87 11.41
N ILE A 624 -8.00 -0.19 12.54
CA ILE A 624 -8.85 0.92 12.93
C ILE A 624 -8.09 2.24 12.80
N HIS A 625 -8.15 2.83 11.60
CA HIS A 625 -7.55 4.12 11.27
C HIS A 625 -8.15 5.27 12.06
N THR A 626 -7.48 5.65 13.15
CA THR A 626 -7.87 6.77 14.03
C THR A 626 -6.69 7.64 14.43
N ASN A 627 -5.46 7.25 14.04
CA ASN A 627 -4.21 7.83 14.49
C ASN A 627 -3.33 8.17 13.29
N SER A 628 -2.69 7.18 12.67
CA SER A 628 -1.51 7.35 11.80
C SER A 628 -1.71 8.33 10.63
N GLU A 629 -2.94 8.51 10.18
CA GLU A 629 -3.30 9.40 9.07
C GLU A 629 -3.57 10.87 9.46
N TYR A 630 -3.72 11.17 10.75
CA TYR A 630 -4.28 12.44 11.23
C TYR A 630 -3.22 13.35 11.83
N ALA A 631 -3.39 14.67 11.72
CA ALA A 631 -2.52 15.63 12.40
C ALA A 631 -2.77 15.72 13.92
N ASP A 632 -3.98 15.36 14.39
CA ASP A 632 -4.39 15.44 15.79
C ASP A 632 -4.30 14.09 16.53
N GLN A 633 -3.25 13.33 16.20
CA GLN A 633 -2.95 12.01 16.75
C GLN A 633 -2.94 11.95 18.29
N VAL A 634 -3.52 10.87 18.81
CA VAL A 634 -3.47 10.49 20.23
C VAL A 634 -2.35 9.48 20.50
N SER A 635 -2.05 8.68 19.48
CA SER A 635 -0.92 7.76 19.32
C SER A 635 -0.48 7.87 17.86
N ASP A 636 0.74 7.45 17.55
CA ASP A 636 1.28 7.32 16.20
C ASP A 636 0.93 5.97 15.54
N HIS A 637 0.34 5.04 16.29
CA HIS A 637 -0.10 3.73 15.80
C HIS A 637 -1.62 3.61 15.69
N ASP A 638 -2.10 2.98 14.62
CA ASP A 638 -3.49 2.57 14.47
C ASP A 638 -3.75 1.24 15.21
N PRO A 639 -4.76 1.16 16.09
CA PRO A 639 -5.08 -0.09 16.74
C PRO A 639 -5.72 -1.09 15.79
N GLN A 640 -5.60 -2.36 16.15
CA GLN A 640 -6.20 -3.46 15.40
C GLN A 640 -7.18 -4.24 16.27
N VAL A 641 -8.15 -4.90 15.63
CA VAL A 641 -9.06 -5.80 16.32
C VAL A 641 -9.37 -7.04 15.49
N VAL A 642 -9.39 -8.19 16.17
CA VAL A 642 -9.85 -9.46 15.64
C VAL A 642 -11.05 -9.98 16.41
N ARG A 643 -12.01 -10.54 15.68
CA ARG A 643 -13.18 -11.23 16.22
C ARG A 643 -13.08 -12.71 15.86
N LEU A 644 -12.98 -13.54 16.89
CA LEU A 644 -12.75 -14.97 16.83
C LEU A 644 -14.02 -15.73 17.19
N PHE A 645 -14.07 -17.01 16.83
CA PHE A 645 -15.21 -17.88 17.09
C PHE A 645 -16.53 -17.34 16.51
N GLY A 646 -17.64 -17.75 17.12
CA GLY A 646 -18.98 -17.53 16.63
C GLY A 646 -19.44 -18.61 15.66
N THR A 647 -20.76 -18.77 15.56
CA THR A 647 -21.38 -19.49 14.44
C THR A 647 -21.21 -18.62 13.20
N PRO A 648 -20.47 -19.06 12.17
CA PRO A 648 -20.41 -18.30 10.93
C PRO A 648 -21.84 -18.11 10.45
N LYS A 649 -22.29 -16.86 10.30
CA LYS A 649 -23.43 -16.61 9.42
C LYS A 649 -22.94 -17.10 8.07
N PRO A 650 -23.63 -18.01 7.36
CA PRO A 650 -23.25 -18.30 5.98
C PRO A 650 -23.14 -16.95 5.29
N GLN A 651 -21.98 -16.64 4.71
CA GLN A 651 -21.88 -15.47 3.85
C GLN A 651 -23.08 -15.56 2.90
N SER A 652 -23.84 -14.46 2.83
CA SER A 652 -25.03 -14.43 2.00
C SER A 652 -24.60 -14.77 0.60
N ALA A 653 -24.89 -15.98 0.14
CA ALA A 653 -24.50 -16.40 -1.20
C ALA A 653 -25.24 -15.60 -2.28
N VAL A 654 -26.19 -14.75 -1.90
CA VAL A 654 -27.04 -13.98 -2.80
C VAL A 654 -26.23 -12.97 -3.60
N ILE A 655 -26.38 -13.04 -4.92
CA ILE A 655 -26.00 -12.01 -5.87
C ILE A 655 -27.29 -11.30 -6.28
N PRO A 656 -27.59 -10.08 -5.79
CA PRO A 656 -28.80 -9.37 -6.16
C PRO A 656 -28.88 -9.15 -7.68
N PRO A 657 -30.08 -9.09 -8.28
CA PRO A 657 -31.38 -9.29 -7.65
C PRO A 657 -31.83 -10.77 -7.56
N LYS A 658 -31.26 -11.68 -8.36
CA LYS A 658 -31.80 -13.04 -8.58
C LYS A 658 -30.73 -14.13 -8.76
N GLY A 659 -29.49 -13.85 -8.38
CA GLY A 659 -28.37 -14.80 -8.45
C GLY A 659 -27.93 -15.32 -7.08
N VAL A 660 -27.12 -16.38 -7.10
CA VAL A 660 -26.44 -16.95 -5.95
C VAL A 660 -25.05 -17.41 -6.37
N ALA A 661 -23.99 -16.95 -5.71
CA ALA A 661 -22.64 -17.47 -5.86
C ALA A 661 -22.53 -18.80 -5.10
N THR A 662 -22.14 -19.87 -5.79
CA THR A 662 -22.05 -21.22 -5.21
C THR A 662 -20.63 -21.64 -4.83
N GLY A 663 -19.63 -20.91 -5.32
CA GLY A 663 -18.22 -21.14 -5.05
C GLY A 663 -17.35 -20.51 -6.13
N TYR A 664 -16.07 -20.33 -5.83
CA TYR A 664 -15.06 -19.93 -6.80
C TYR A 664 -13.82 -20.83 -6.66
N SER A 665 -12.92 -20.78 -7.63
CA SER A 665 -11.64 -21.48 -7.60
C SER A 665 -10.59 -20.74 -8.41
N ASP A 666 -9.42 -20.56 -7.80
CA ASP A 666 -8.23 -19.94 -8.43
C ASP A 666 -7.18 -21.02 -8.76
N ALA A 667 -7.57 -22.29 -8.79
CA ALA A 667 -6.65 -23.42 -8.98
C ALA A 667 -5.94 -23.45 -10.35
N LEU A 668 -6.35 -22.61 -11.30
CA LEU A 668 -5.69 -22.45 -12.59
C LEU A 668 -4.72 -21.26 -12.60
N ASP A 669 -4.78 -20.39 -11.59
CA ASP A 669 -4.03 -19.15 -11.54
C ASP A 669 -2.52 -19.39 -11.62
N LYS A 670 -1.93 -18.83 -12.68
CA LYS A 670 -0.50 -18.92 -13.03
C LYS A 670 0.05 -20.36 -13.00
N LEU A 671 -0.82 -21.35 -13.22
CA LEU A 671 -0.41 -22.75 -13.22
C LEU A 671 0.54 -23.01 -14.39
N ASP A 672 1.78 -23.40 -14.11
CA ASP A 672 2.65 -23.94 -15.15
C ASP A 672 2.27 -25.39 -15.47
N TYR A 673 1.95 -25.66 -16.73
CA TYR A 673 1.69 -27.00 -17.24
C TYR A 673 2.65 -27.31 -18.39
N GLN A 674 3.67 -28.12 -18.09
CA GLN A 674 4.67 -28.57 -19.06
C GLN A 674 5.41 -27.39 -19.74
N GLY A 675 5.73 -26.34 -18.96
CA GLY A 675 6.45 -25.16 -19.45
C GLY A 675 5.57 -24.17 -20.21
N ALA A 676 4.25 -24.27 -20.07
CA ALA A 676 3.30 -23.28 -20.54
C ALA A 676 2.44 -22.82 -19.38
N THR A 677 2.45 -21.52 -19.11
CA THR A 677 1.60 -20.90 -18.08
C THR A 677 0.15 -20.88 -18.54
N VAL A 678 -0.76 -21.29 -17.65
CA VAL A 678 -2.20 -21.10 -17.81
C VAL A 678 -2.54 -19.67 -17.39
N GLY A 679 -3.10 -18.92 -18.32
CA GLY A 679 -3.52 -17.51 -18.22
C GLY A 679 -4.20 -17.12 -19.53
N GLY A 680 -4.69 -15.89 -19.65
CA GLY A 680 -5.30 -15.42 -20.90
C GLY A 680 -6.65 -16.05 -21.25
N LEU A 681 -7.43 -16.51 -20.26
CA LEU A 681 -8.57 -17.42 -20.49
C LEU A 681 -9.90 -16.67 -20.78
N SER A 682 -10.15 -16.36 -22.04
CA SER A 682 -11.27 -15.47 -22.45
C SER A 682 -12.51 -16.20 -22.97
N SER A 683 -12.66 -17.51 -22.69
CA SER A 683 -13.90 -18.23 -23.05
C SER A 683 -14.17 -19.50 -22.27
N LEU A 684 -15.40 -20.02 -22.34
CA LEU A 684 -15.75 -21.28 -21.70
C LEU A 684 -16.79 -22.10 -22.48
N ALA A 685 -16.43 -23.31 -22.88
CA ALA A 685 -17.34 -24.24 -23.55
C ALA A 685 -17.22 -25.67 -23.03
N TYR A 686 -18.25 -26.49 -23.25
CA TYR A 686 -18.20 -27.92 -22.92
C TYR A 686 -17.99 -28.77 -24.17
N ASP A 687 -16.88 -29.51 -24.22
CA ASP A 687 -16.68 -30.54 -25.23
C ASP A 687 -17.19 -31.89 -24.72
N SER A 688 -18.33 -32.31 -25.25
CA SER A 688 -18.96 -33.60 -24.91
C SER A 688 -18.11 -34.82 -25.29
N ARG A 689 -17.17 -34.69 -26.25
CA ARG A 689 -16.34 -35.80 -26.72
C ARG A 689 -15.14 -36.04 -25.81
N SER A 690 -14.40 -35.00 -25.45
CA SER A 690 -13.36 -35.11 -24.41
C SER A 690 -13.94 -35.21 -23.00
N LYS A 691 -15.22 -34.86 -22.84
CA LYS A 691 -15.92 -34.76 -21.56
C LYS A 691 -15.15 -33.81 -20.64
N SER A 692 -14.87 -32.61 -21.13
CA SER A 692 -14.12 -31.56 -20.45
C SER A 692 -14.72 -30.20 -20.77
N TRP A 693 -14.66 -29.30 -19.82
CA TRP A 693 -14.71 -27.87 -20.10
C TRP A 693 -13.41 -27.45 -20.79
N ILE A 694 -13.54 -26.45 -21.65
CA ILE A 694 -12.45 -25.92 -22.46
C ILE A 694 -12.51 -24.40 -22.51
N SER A 695 -11.34 -23.77 -22.62
CA SER A 695 -11.16 -22.31 -22.75
C SER A 695 -10.13 -22.04 -23.82
N ALA A 696 -10.37 -21.04 -24.67
CA ALA A 696 -9.33 -20.51 -25.54
C ALA A 696 -8.39 -19.62 -24.72
N VAL A 697 -7.16 -19.46 -25.23
CA VAL A 697 -6.24 -18.41 -24.79
C VAL A 697 -6.39 -17.25 -25.76
N ASP A 698 -6.54 -16.04 -25.23
CA ASP A 698 -6.54 -14.82 -25.99
C ASP A 698 -5.13 -14.45 -26.53
N ASN A 699 -4.93 -13.23 -27.02
CA ASN A 699 -3.66 -12.78 -27.54
C ASN A 699 -2.62 -12.73 -26.41
N HIS A 700 -1.46 -13.34 -26.64
CA HIS A 700 -0.33 -13.19 -25.76
C HIS A 700 0.97 -13.28 -26.54
N ALA A 701 1.49 -12.11 -26.92
CA ALA A 701 2.75 -11.96 -27.65
C ALA A 701 2.88 -12.99 -28.80
N SER A 702 4.00 -13.70 -28.88
CA SER A 702 4.25 -14.73 -29.89
C SER A 702 3.79 -16.14 -29.48
N ASP A 703 3.09 -16.29 -28.36
CA ASP A 703 2.68 -17.61 -27.88
C ASP A 703 1.66 -18.24 -28.82
N PRO A 704 1.72 -19.57 -29.05
CA PRO A 704 0.73 -20.23 -29.87
C PRO A 704 -0.66 -20.15 -29.26
N SER A 705 -1.66 -19.76 -30.06
CA SER A 705 -3.08 -19.82 -29.70
C SER A 705 -3.50 -21.25 -29.40
N ARG A 706 -4.20 -21.45 -28.27
CA ARG A 706 -4.47 -22.78 -27.71
C ARG A 706 -5.88 -22.87 -27.13
N ILE A 707 -6.38 -24.11 -27.06
CA ILE A 707 -7.54 -24.47 -26.24
C ILE A 707 -7.06 -25.38 -25.09
N TRP A 708 -7.31 -24.94 -23.86
CA TRP A 708 -7.07 -25.70 -22.64
C TRP A 708 -8.21 -26.67 -22.34
N PHE A 709 -7.89 -27.80 -21.70
CA PHE A 709 -8.87 -28.79 -21.25
C PHE A 709 -8.87 -28.83 -19.72
N ILE A 710 -9.85 -28.21 -19.08
CA ILE A 710 -9.86 -27.90 -17.64
C ILE A 710 -10.73 -28.87 -16.79
N GLY A 711 -10.98 -30.07 -17.32
CA GLY A 711 -11.70 -31.13 -16.64
C GLY A 711 -13.22 -30.94 -16.58
N ARG A 712 -13.93 -31.79 -15.83
CA ARG A 712 -15.41 -31.76 -15.74
C ARG A 712 -15.96 -30.89 -14.63
N ASN A 713 -15.16 -30.63 -13.61
CA ASN A 713 -15.61 -30.04 -12.36
C ASN A 713 -15.06 -28.63 -12.22
N LEU A 714 -15.86 -27.63 -12.62
CA LEU A 714 -15.48 -26.22 -12.51
C LEU A 714 -15.45 -25.68 -11.07
N ALA A 715 -15.89 -26.47 -10.07
CA ALA A 715 -15.63 -26.15 -8.68
C ALA A 715 -14.22 -26.58 -8.22
N LYS A 716 -13.52 -27.40 -9.02
CA LYS A 716 -12.14 -27.85 -8.83
C LYS A 716 -11.48 -28.03 -10.21
N PRO A 717 -11.35 -26.95 -11.00
CA PRO A 717 -10.78 -27.01 -12.33
C PRO A 717 -9.33 -27.48 -12.27
N ALA A 718 -8.92 -28.25 -13.27
CA ALA A 718 -7.55 -28.72 -13.42
C ALA A 718 -7.27 -29.05 -14.89
N VAL A 719 -6.07 -28.76 -15.36
CA VAL A 719 -5.64 -29.16 -16.71
C VAL A 719 -5.55 -30.70 -16.76
N VAL A 720 -6.36 -31.33 -17.62
CA VAL A 720 -6.45 -32.81 -17.68
C VAL A 720 -5.66 -33.43 -18.83
N ARG A 721 -5.16 -32.63 -19.76
CA ARG A 721 -4.31 -33.06 -20.88
C ARG A 721 -3.61 -31.87 -21.53
N ALA A 722 -2.65 -32.16 -22.41
CA ALA A 722 -2.00 -31.15 -23.23
C ALA A 722 -3.03 -30.28 -24.01
N PRO A 723 -2.80 -28.96 -24.09
CA PRO A 723 -3.69 -28.05 -24.81
C PRO A 723 -3.66 -28.33 -26.32
N LEU A 724 -4.75 -27.98 -27.01
CA LEU A 724 -4.85 -28.08 -28.45
C LEU A 724 -4.38 -26.77 -29.10
N VAL A 725 -3.28 -26.80 -29.85
CA VAL A 725 -2.81 -25.63 -30.61
C VAL A 725 -3.69 -25.41 -31.83
N LEU A 726 -4.16 -24.18 -32.02
CA LEU A 726 -4.93 -23.75 -33.18
C LEU A 726 -4.00 -23.40 -34.33
N LYS A 727 -4.32 -23.87 -35.53
CA LYS A 727 -3.45 -23.80 -36.71
C LYS A 727 -4.21 -23.30 -37.93
N THR A 728 -3.49 -22.60 -38.80
CA THR A 728 -3.94 -22.22 -40.15
C THR A 728 -4.23 -23.48 -40.99
N PRO A 729 -4.91 -23.35 -42.14
CA PRO A 729 -5.10 -24.46 -43.07
C PRO A 729 -3.80 -25.06 -43.62
N THR A 730 -2.67 -24.32 -43.59
CA THR A 730 -1.34 -24.80 -43.98
C THR A 730 -0.62 -25.56 -42.87
N GLY A 731 -1.15 -25.52 -41.63
CA GLY A 731 -0.61 -26.23 -40.47
C GLY A 731 0.24 -25.37 -39.54
N ASP A 732 0.45 -24.10 -39.87
CA ASP A 732 1.20 -23.15 -39.04
C ASP A 732 0.37 -22.73 -37.82
N PRO A 733 0.94 -22.58 -36.62
CA PRO A 733 0.19 -22.10 -35.46
C PRO A 733 -0.32 -20.67 -35.65
N TYR A 734 -1.54 -20.43 -35.20
CA TYR A 734 -1.94 -19.07 -34.81
C TYR A 734 -1.18 -18.66 -33.55
N THR A 735 -0.98 -17.35 -33.37
CA THR A 735 -0.30 -16.74 -32.23
C THR A 735 -1.02 -15.46 -31.79
N GLY A 736 -0.68 -14.90 -30.63
CA GLY A 736 -1.22 -13.60 -30.20
C GLY A 736 -0.95 -12.43 -31.15
N LEU A 737 -0.07 -12.58 -32.14
CA LEU A 737 0.15 -11.58 -33.19
C LEU A 737 -0.78 -11.74 -34.41
N THR A 738 -1.51 -12.86 -34.48
CA THR A 738 -2.27 -13.27 -35.68
C THR A 738 -3.69 -13.73 -35.39
N ALA A 739 -4.01 -13.91 -34.10
CA ALA A 739 -5.34 -14.19 -33.59
C ALA A 739 -5.45 -13.70 -32.15
N ASP A 740 -6.67 -13.28 -31.83
CA ASP A 740 -7.06 -12.59 -30.62
C ASP A 740 -8.34 -13.26 -30.13
N ASN A 741 -8.17 -14.45 -29.55
CA ASN A 741 -9.25 -15.43 -29.48
C ASN A 741 -10.08 -15.23 -28.23
N GLU A 742 -11.29 -14.75 -28.46
CA GLU A 742 -12.24 -14.48 -27.38
C GLU A 742 -13.17 -15.68 -27.19
N GLY A 743 -14.40 -15.58 -27.69
CA GLY A 743 -15.45 -16.59 -27.53
C GLY A 743 -15.16 -17.96 -28.15
N LEU A 744 -15.70 -19.01 -27.50
CA LEU A 744 -15.51 -20.41 -27.88
C LEU A 744 -16.83 -21.19 -27.80
N ALA A 745 -17.12 -22.00 -28.81
CA ALA A 745 -18.23 -22.94 -28.80
C ALA A 745 -17.86 -24.29 -29.44
N VAL A 746 -18.58 -25.36 -29.07
CA VAL A 746 -18.40 -26.70 -29.67
C VAL A 746 -19.61 -27.01 -30.55
N LEU A 747 -19.38 -27.18 -31.85
CA LEU A 747 -20.43 -27.49 -32.82
C LEU A 747 -20.95 -28.92 -32.64
N PRO A 748 -22.17 -29.26 -33.12
CA PRO A 748 -22.74 -30.61 -32.97
C PRO A 748 -21.89 -31.73 -33.59
N ASN A 749 -21.10 -31.40 -34.62
CA ASN A 749 -20.16 -32.33 -35.25
C ASN A 749 -18.84 -32.48 -34.46
N GLY A 750 -18.66 -31.76 -33.35
CA GLY A 750 -17.51 -31.77 -32.46
C GLY A 750 -16.33 -30.90 -32.91
N ASP A 751 -16.51 -30.04 -33.92
CA ASP A 751 -15.53 -29.01 -34.30
C ASP A 751 -15.65 -27.80 -33.36
N TYR A 752 -14.56 -27.05 -33.21
CA TYR A 752 -14.49 -25.87 -32.35
C TYR A 752 -14.77 -24.61 -33.17
N LEU A 753 -15.61 -23.73 -32.64
CA LEU A 753 -15.90 -22.42 -33.19
C LEU A 753 -15.24 -21.38 -32.30
N VAL A 754 -14.41 -20.50 -32.86
CA VAL A 754 -13.63 -19.51 -32.11
C VAL A 754 -13.78 -18.15 -32.78
N SER A 755 -14.17 -17.13 -32.03
CA SER A 755 -14.17 -15.73 -32.51
C SER A 755 -12.81 -15.09 -32.33
N SER A 756 -12.54 -14.03 -33.09
CA SER A 756 -11.33 -13.24 -32.94
C SER A 756 -11.60 -11.75 -33.12
N GLU A 757 -10.92 -10.91 -32.36
CA GLU A 757 -11.27 -9.49 -32.19
C GLU A 757 -10.44 -8.51 -33.04
N THR A 758 -9.10 -8.52 -32.99
CA THR A 758 -8.26 -7.62 -33.81
C THR A 758 -8.39 -7.88 -35.32
N GLU A 759 -8.58 -9.14 -35.73
CA GLU A 759 -9.02 -9.52 -37.07
C GLU A 759 -10.41 -10.19 -37.06
N PRO A 760 -11.50 -9.39 -37.09
CA PRO A 760 -12.87 -9.82 -36.79
C PRO A 760 -13.27 -11.06 -37.59
N SER A 761 -13.30 -12.21 -36.93
CA SER A 761 -13.57 -13.48 -37.60
C SER A 761 -14.23 -14.48 -36.67
N ILE A 762 -14.83 -15.52 -37.25
CA ILE A 762 -15.42 -16.63 -36.50
C ILE A 762 -14.98 -17.92 -37.20
N ARG A 763 -13.88 -18.51 -36.73
CA ARG A 763 -13.20 -19.64 -37.37
C ARG A 763 -13.74 -20.98 -36.87
N ILE A 764 -13.75 -21.99 -37.74
CA ILE A 764 -14.10 -23.37 -37.41
C ILE A 764 -12.84 -24.23 -37.48
N PHE A 765 -12.45 -24.80 -36.36
CA PHE A 765 -11.30 -25.68 -36.20
C PHE A 765 -11.72 -27.14 -36.05
N GLY A 766 -10.96 -28.03 -36.70
CA GLY A 766 -11.06 -29.46 -36.46
C GLY A 766 -10.57 -29.86 -35.06
N ARG A 767 -10.83 -31.12 -34.69
CA ARG A 767 -10.31 -31.67 -33.42
C ARG A 767 -8.79 -31.87 -33.38
N ASP A 768 -8.14 -31.75 -34.54
CA ASP A 768 -6.70 -31.68 -34.74
C ASP A 768 -6.13 -30.26 -34.61
N GLY A 769 -7.00 -29.27 -34.38
CA GLY A 769 -6.62 -27.86 -34.23
C GLY A 769 -6.45 -27.12 -35.55
N VAL A 770 -6.66 -27.78 -36.70
CA VAL A 770 -6.50 -27.15 -38.03
C VAL A 770 -7.79 -26.43 -38.42
N GLN A 771 -7.68 -25.17 -38.86
CA GLN A 771 -8.81 -24.42 -39.37
C GLN A 771 -9.38 -25.10 -40.62
N LYS A 772 -10.67 -25.43 -40.58
CA LYS A 772 -11.43 -26.03 -41.69
C LYS A 772 -12.16 -24.99 -42.53
N SER A 773 -12.74 -23.99 -41.87
CA SER A 773 -13.56 -22.96 -42.50
C SER A 773 -13.75 -21.77 -41.55
N GLN A 774 -14.61 -20.82 -41.93
CA GLN A 774 -15.04 -19.71 -41.07
C GLN A 774 -16.47 -19.29 -41.42
N LEU A 775 -17.19 -18.71 -40.47
CA LEU A 775 -18.50 -18.11 -40.72
C LEU A 775 -18.36 -16.77 -41.43
N ARG A 776 -19.38 -16.43 -42.22
CA ARG A 776 -19.44 -15.14 -42.92
C ARG A 776 -19.67 -14.01 -41.92
N VAL A 777 -18.80 -13.01 -41.92
CA VAL A 777 -18.98 -11.76 -41.16
C VAL A 777 -19.29 -10.61 -42.14
N PRO A 778 -20.28 -9.73 -41.90
CA PRO A 778 -20.56 -8.63 -42.82
C PRO A 778 -19.45 -7.58 -42.85
N GLY A 779 -19.19 -6.98 -44.02
CA GLY A 779 -18.08 -6.02 -44.22
C GLY A 779 -18.03 -4.83 -43.25
N ARG A 780 -19.18 -4.35 -42.76
CA ARG A 780 -19.26 -3.25 -41.79
C ARG A 780 -18.61 -3.55 -40.43
N PHE A 781 -18.45 -4.83 -40.09
CA PHE A 781 -17.82 -5.29 -38.85
C PHE A 781 -16.29 -5.37 -38.99
N ALA A 782 -15.73 -4.97 -40.13
CA ALA A 782 -14.28 -4.84 -40.28
C ALA A 782 -13.74 -3.65 -39.47
N VAL A 783 -12.51 -3.80 -38.98
CA VAL A 783 -11.78 -2.75 -38.23
C VAL A 783 -11.50 -1.54 -39.13
N THR A 784 -11.76 -0.36 -38.60
CA THR A 784 -11.48 0.93 -39.26
C THR A 784 -9.98 1.07 -39.54
N GLY A 785 -9.60 1.45 -40.77
CA GLY A 785 -8.20 1.73 -41.12
C GLY A 785 -7.32 0.53 -41.51
N THR A 786 -7.83 -0.71 -41.56
CA THR A 786 -7.03 -1.90 -41.88
C THR A 786 -7.18 -2.40 -43.34
N THR A 787 -6.12 -3.05 -43.85
CA THR A 787 -6.13 -3.74 -45.15
C THR A 787 -6.64 -5.17 -44.95
N LEU A 788 -7.70 -5.56 -45.67
CA LEU A 788 -8.39 -6.83 -45.40
C LEU A 788 -7.62 -8.03 -45.95
N SER A 789 -7.03 -8.84 -45.06
CA SER A 789 -6.67 -10.23 -45.36
C SER A 789 -7.11 -11.12 -44.21
N GLY A 790 -8.05 -12.04 -44.46
CA GLY A 790 -8.31 -13.18 -43.56
C GLY A 790 -9.71 -13.28 -42.96
N ALA A 791 -10.36 -12.17 -42.59
CA ALA A 791 -11.75 -12.21 -42.11
C ALA A 791 -12.69 -12.60 -43.27
N GLY A 792 -13.62 -13.53 -43.05
CA GLY A 792 -14.60 -14.02 -44.05
C GLY A 792 -15.63 -12.98 -44.53
N LEU A 793 -15.17 -11.74 -44.76
CA LEU A 793 -15.92 -10.56 -45.14
C LEU A 793 -16.37 -10.68 -46.59
N SER A 794 -17.67 -10.47 -46.82
CA SER A 794 -18.23 -10.46 -48.18
C SER A 794 -19.38 -9.47 -48.28
N GLY A 795 -19.40 -8.69 -49.37
CA GLY A 795 -20.36 -7.64 -49.66
C GLY A 795 -19.71 -6.49 -50.45
N ALA A 796 -20.51 -5.52 -50.90
CA ALA A 796 -19.98 -4.28 -51.47
C ALA A 796 -19.06 -3.55 -50.47
N ALA A 797 -18.17 -2.68 -50.93
CA ALA A 797 -17.30 -1.86 -50.08
C ALA A 797 -18.17 -0.97 -49.17
N VAL A 798 -18.45 -1.44 -47.95
CA VAL A 798 -19.11 -0.69 -46.90
C VAL A 798 -18.04 0.02 -46.07
N ALA A 799 -18.39 1.13 -45.42
CA ALA A 799 -17.52 1.74 -44.43
C ALA A 799 -17.15 0.69 -43.37
N ARG A 800 -15.86 0.59 -43.04
CA ARG A 800 -15.34 -0.23 -41.95
C ARG A 800 -15.68 0.51 -40.67
N GLU A 801 -16.50 -0.07 -39.81
CA GLU A 801 -17.08 0.66 -38.68
C GLU A 801 -16.61 0.14 -37.31
N ALA A 802 -15.96 -1.02 -37.24
CA ALA A 802 -15.51 -1.58 -35.97
C ALA A 802 -14.21 -0.93 -35.46
N THR A 803 -14.01 -0.96 -34.15
CA THR A 803 -12.79 -0.51 -33.47
C THR A 803 -11.93 -1.72 -33.15
N SER A 804 -10.61 -1.64 -33.38
CA SER A 804 -9.70 -2.72 -33.00
C SER A 804 -9.78 -2.96 -31.50
N ASN A 805 -9.68 -4.21 -31.06
CA ASN A 805 -9.82 -4.56 -29.65
C ASN A 805 -11.18 -4.14 -29.03
N ALA A 806 -12.24 -4.18 -29.86
CA ALA A 806 -13.64 -3.98 -29.46
C ALA A 806 -14.64 -4.58 -30.47
N THR A 807 -14.34 -5.79 -30.98
CA THR A 807 -15.11 -6.50 -32.01
C THR A 807 -15.79 -7.78 -31.52
N LEU A 808 -15.62 -8.92 -32.18
CA LEU A 808 -16.36 -10.16 -31.93
C LEU A 808 -15.78 -10.90 -30.71
N GLU A 809 -16.26 -10.53 -29.53
CA GLU A 809 -15.86 -11.13 -28.27
C GLU A 809 -16.78 -12.33 -27.96
N GLY A 810 -18.00 -12.07 -27.46
CA GLY A 810 -18.92 -13.12 -27.04
C GLY A 810 -19.43 -14.05 -28.14
N LEU A 811 -19.45 -15.36 -27.90
CA LEU A 811 -19.81 -16.39 -28.87
C LEU A 811 -20.52 -17.58 -28.22
N SER A 812 -21.72 -17.92 -28.71
CA SER A 812 -22.48 -19.04 -28.17
C SER A 812 -23.20 -19.86 -29.23
N ILE A 813 -23.37 -21.15 -28.95
CA ILE A 813 -24.28 -22.04 -29.67
C ILE A 813 -25.42 -22.48 -28.76
N SER A 814 -26.65 -22.36 -29.26
CA SER A 814 -27.86 -22.84 -28.57
C SER A 814 -27.74 -24.33 -28.19
N PRO A 815 -28.33 -24.76 -27.06
CA PRO A 815 -28.38 -26.18 -26.69
C PRO A 815 -29.02 -27.10 -27.73
N SER A 816 -29.86 -26.58 -28.63
CA SER A 816 -30.43 -27.35 -29.75
C SER A 816 -29.40 -27.66 -30.85
N GLY A 817 -28.25 -26.97 -30.83
CA GLY A 817 -27.21 -27.04 -31.85
C GLY A 817 -27.59 -26.37 -33.17
N ARG A 818 -28.64 -25.52 -33.19
CA ARG A 818 -29.20 -24.95 -34.44
C ARG A 818 -28.98 -23.47 -34.63
N THR A 819 -28.63 -22.75 -33.57
CA THR A 819 -28.44 -21.30 -33.57
C THR A 819 -27.06 -20.95 -33.01
N ILE A 820 -26.27 -20.19 -33.75
CA ILE A 820 -25.06 -19.53 -33.24
C ILE A 820 -25.36 -18.04 -33.11
N VAL A 821 -24.87 -17.45 -32.03
CA VAL A 821 -24.92 -16.01 -31.81
C VAL A 821 -23.51 -15.54 -31.53
N ALA A 822 -23.07 -14.48 -32.20
CA ALA A 822 -21.83 -13.76 -31.89
C ALA A 822 -22.18 -12.31 -31.53
N ALA A 823 -21.62 -11.79 -30.44
CA ALA A 823 -21.82 -10.42 -29.98
C ALA A 823 -20.61 -9.56 -30.34
N MET A 824 -20.87 -8.28 -30.58
CA MET A 824 -19.83 -7.26 -30.59
C MET A 824 -19.61 -6.74 -29.17
N GLU A 825 -18.36 -6.68 -28.73
CA GLU A 825 -17.97 -6.02 -27.49
C GLU A 825 -18.37 -4.55 -27.52
N GLY A 826 -17.89 -3.83 -28.54
CA GLY A 826 -18.09 -2.40 -28.73
C GLY A 826 -19.17 -2.05 -29.75
N ALA A 827 -19.59 -0.78 -29.74
CA ALA A 827 -20.44 -0.26 -30.80
C ALA A 827 -19.66 -0.04 -32.09
N LEU A 828 -20.31 -0.29 -33.24
CA LEU A 828 -19.81 0.18 -34.52
C LEU A 828 -19.87 1.71 -34.56
N SER A 829 -18.88 2.37 -35.16
CA SER A 829 -18.83 3.83 -35.31
C SER A 829 -20.09 4.40 -35.99
N GLY A 830 -20.69 3.66 -36.93
CA GLY A 830 -21.96 4.02 -37.57
C GLY A 830 -23.20 3.94 -36.65
N ASP A 831 -23.09 3.26 -35.52
CA ASP A 831 -24.14 3.11 -34.50
C ASP A 831 -23.97 4.04 -33.30
N VAL A 832 -22.89 4.84 -33.26
CA VAL A 832 -22.69 5.88 -32.25
C VAL A 832 -23.65 7.03 -32.50
N SER A 833 -24.28 7.54 -31.44
CA SER A 833 -25.20 8.69 -31.57
C SER A 833 -24.45 10.00 -31.87
N ALA A 834 -25.16 11.02 -32.32
CA ALA A 834 -24.59 12.37 -32.53
C ALA A 834 -23.97 12.99 -31.26
N ASN A 835 -24.36 12.54 -30.06
CA ASN A 835 -23.83 13.01 -28.77
C ASN A 835 -22.73 12.07 -28.21
N GLY A 836 -22.23 11.12 -29.00
CA GLY A 836 -21.17 10.19 -28.57
C GLY A 836 -21.65 8.97 -27.77
N ASP A 837 -22.96 8.73 -27.62
CA ASP A 837 -23.48 7.51 -26.99
C ASP A 837 -23.08 6.24 -27.77
N THR A 838 -22.30 5.36 -27.14
CA THR A 838 -21.76 4.11 -27.67
C THR A 838 -22.53 2.86 -27.21
N ARG A 839 -23.71 2.99 -26.60
CA ARG A 839 -24.44 1.86 -25.99
C ARG A 839 -25.09 0.88 -26.99
N SER A 840 -25.05 1.09 -28.29
CA SER A 840 -25.79 0.29 -29.27
C SER A 840 -24.89 -0.75 -29.95
N HIS A 841 -25.09 -2.02 -29.63
CA HIS A 841 -24.28 -3.16 -30.10
C HIS A 841 -25.09 -4.05 -31.05
N ARG A 842 -24.38 -4.76 -31.93
CA ARG A 842 -24.99 -5.70 -32.88
C ARG A 842 -24.59 -7.13 -32.57
N LEU A 843 -25.57 -8.03 -32.58
CA LEU A 843 -25.37 -9.48 -32.48
C LEU A 843 -25.63 -10.11 -33.85
N LEU A 844 -24.76 -11.03 -34.26
CA LEU A 844 -24.87 -11.81 -35.50
C LEU A 844 -25.54 -13.16 -35.20
N VAL A 845 -26.66 -13.46 -35.87
CA VAL A 845 -27.42 -14.70 -35.64
C VAL A 845 -27.33 -15.64 -36.83
N TYR A 846 -26.68 -16.78 -36.64
CA TYR A 846 -26.53 -17.82 -37.66
C TYR A 846 -27.47 -19.00 -37.39
N LYS A 847 -28.01 -19.59 -38.45
CA LYS A 847 -28.80 -20.82 -38.37
C LYS A 847 -28.13 -21.95 -39.14
N ALA A 848 -28.23 -23.15 -38.56
CA ALA A 848 -27.78 -24.38 -39.18
C ALA A 848 -28.59 -24.67 -40.45
N GLY A 849 -27.90 -24.90 -41.56
CA GLY A 849 -28.46 -25.37 -42.83
C GLY A 849 -28.26 -26.88 -43.01
N SER A 850 -28.51 -27.37 -44.22
CA SER A 850 -28.21 -28.76 -44.60
C SER A 850 -26.70 -29.05 -44.56
N HIS A 851 -26.33 -30.29 -44.27
CA HIS A 851 -24.94 -30.80 -44.33
C HIS A 851 -23.91 -30.02 -43.48
N GLY A 852 -24.33 -29.44 -42.36
CA GLY A 852 -23.41 -28.74 -41.44
C GLY A 852 -22.99 -27.34 -41.88
N SER A 853 -23.67 -26.77 -42.89
CA SER A 853 -23.50 -25.37 -43.27
C SER A 853 -24.16 -24.41 -42.27
N TRP A 854 -23.64 -23.19 -42.18
CA TRP A 854 -24.18 -22.13 -41.32
C TRP A 854 -24.43 -20.87 -42.14
N SER A 855 -25.60 -20.27 -41.97
CA SER A 855 -26.00 -19.07 -42.70
C SER A 855 -26.29 -17.93 -41.73
N LEU A 856 -25.74 -16.74 -41.99
CA LEU A 856 -26.12 -15.53 -41.26
C LEU A 856 -27.54 -15.15 -41.65
N THR A 857 -28.47 -15.21 -40.69
CA THR A 857 -29.90 -15.00 -40.96
C THR A 857 -30.38 -13.60 -40.63
N LYS A 858 -29.77 -12.96 -39.63
CA LYS A 858 -30.09 -11.58 -39.23
C LYS A 858 -29.02 -10.97 -38.35
N GLN A 859 -29.03 -9.65 -38.27
CA GLN A 859 -28.38 -8.88 -37.21
C GLN A 859 -29.43 -8.46 -36.19
N VAL A 860 -29.10 -8.46 -34.91
CA VAL A 860 -30.02 -8.08 -33.84
C VAL A 860 -29.40 -6.97 -33.00
N GLY A 861 -30.18 -5.95 -32.65
CA GLY A 861 -29.71 -4.85 -31.80
C GLY A 861 -29.75 -5.20 -30.32
N TYR A 862 -28.73 -4.79 -29.59
CA TYR A 862 -28.66 -4.84 -28.12
C TYR A 862 -28.22 -3.47 -27.59
N ARG A 863 -28.73 -3.06 -26.42
CA ARG A 863 -28.35 -1.79 -25.79
C ARG A 863 -27.68 -2.04 -24.45
N ALA A 864 -26.37 -1.79 -24.36
CA ALA A 864 -25.59 -1.95 -23.14
C ALA A 864 -25.87 -0.82 -22.12
N GLY A 865 -25.46 -1.03 -20.86
CA GLY A 865 -25.38 0.05 -19.88
C GLY A 865 -24.38 1.14 -20.29
N ALA A 866 -24.47 2.33 -19.70
CA ALA A 866 -23.47 3.37 -19.97
C ALA A 866 -22.09 2.90 -19.49
N GLY A 867 -21.07 3.04 -20.35
CA GLY A 867 -19.70 2.60 -20.09
C GLY A 867 -19.50 1.09 -20.01
N GLN A 868 -20.50 0.29 -20.42
CA GLN A 868 -20.42 -1.17 -20.38
C GLN A 868 -20.07 -1.75 -21.75
N ARG A 869 -19.18 -2.75 -21.75
CA ARG A 869 -18.82 -3.62 -22.88
C ARG A 869 -19.60 -4.93 -22.82
N ILE A 870 -19.49 -5.80 -23.84
CA ILE A 870 -20.13 -7.13 -23.86
C ILE A 870 -19.06 -8.21 -23.98
N PRO A 871 -18.51 -8.69 -22.85
CA PRO A 871 -17.51 -9.74 -22.87
C PRO A 871 -18.01 -11.04 -23.46
N GLU A 872 -19.15 -11.53 -22.94
CA GLU A 872 -19.63 -12.85 -23.31
C GLU A 872 -21.15 -12.96 -23.33
N ILE A 873 -21.63 -13.92 -24.13
CA ILE A 873 -23.03 -14.31 -24.21
C ILE A 873 -23.18 -15.82 -24.08
N VAL A 874 -24.28 -16.24 -23.46
CA VAL A 874 -24.64 -17.66 -23.36
C VAL A 874 -26.06 -17.89 -23.84
N ALA A 875 -26.23 -18.76 -24.83
CA ALA A 875 -27.53 -19.21 -25.29
C ALA A 875 -28.16 -20.18 -24.28
N VAL A 876 -29.27 -19.77 -23.67
CA VAL A 876 -30.07 -20.62 -22.76
C VAL A 876 -30.95 -21.57 -23.57
N ASP A 877 -31.49 -21.10 -24.69
CA ASP A 877 -32.22 -21.84 -25.70
C ASP A 877 -32.19 -21.05 -27.03
N ASP A 878 -33.05 -21.40 -27.99
CA ASP A 878 -33.08 -20.73 -29.30
C ASP A 878 -33.69 -19.30 -29.28
N ASP A 879 -34.27 -18.87 -28.16
CA ASP A 879 -34.90 -17.54 -28.01
C ASP A 879 -34.31 -16.68 -26.88
N ARG A 880 -33.66 -17.31 -25.88
CA ARG A 880 -33.14 -16.62 -24.69
C ARG A 880 -31.64 -16.71 -24.56
N LEU A 881 -31.05 -15.60 -24.13
CA LEU A 881 -29.62 -15.44 -23.85
C LEU A 881 -29.41 -14.97 -22.41
N VAL A 882 -28.22 -15.21 -21.88
CA VAL A 882 -27.63 -14.40 -20.82
C VAL A 882 -26.49 -13.59 -21.44
N VAL A 883 -26.46 -12.30 -21.17
CA VAL A 883 -25.43 -11.37 -21.66
C VAL A 883 -24.66 -10.83 -20.46
N GLU A 884 -23.35 -10.92 -20.54
CA GLU A 884 -22.43 -10.29 -19.61
C GLU A 884 -22.18 -8.84 -20.04
N GLU A 885 -22.30 -7.92 -19.09
CA GLU A 885 -21.88 -6.54 -19.25
C GLU A 885 -20.78 -6.25 -18.23
N ALA A 886 -19.66 -5.72 -18.71
CA ALA A 886 -18.52 -5.38 -17.87
C ALA A 886 -18.00 -3.97 -18.12
N SER A 887 -17.33 -3.42 -17.11
CA SER A 887 -16.61 -2.15 -17.17
C SER A 887 -15.46 -2.17 -16.18
N PHE A 888 -14.43 -1.36 -16.43
CA PHE A 888 -13.27 -1.21 -15.55
C PHE A 888 -13.05 0.25 -15.14
N ALA A 889 -12.66 0.48 -13.89
CA ALA A 889 -12.18 1.77 -13.39
C ALA A 889 -11.01 1.56 -12.43
N ALA A 890 -9.96 2.38 -12.53
CA ALA A 890 -8.71 2.18 -11.78
C ALA A 890 -8.87 2.19 -10.25
N ASP A 891 -9.88 2.92 -9.74
CA ASP A 891 -10.14 3.09 -8.30
C ASP A 891 -11.02 1.97 -7.69
N SER A 892 -11.81 1.29 -8.53
CA SER A 892 -12.87 0.38 -8.08
C SER A 892 -12.83 -0.98 -8.76
N GLY A 893 -11.96 -1.17 -9.74
CA GLY A 893 -11.71 -2.43 -10.43
C GLY A 893 -12.76 -2.76 -11.48
N ASN A 894 -12.99 -4.06 -11.64
CA ASN A 894 -13.97 -4.61 -12.55
C ASN A 894 -15.38 -4.44 -11.99
N ALA A 895 -16.37 -4.29 -12.86
CA ALA A 895 -17.78 -4.31 -12.50
C ALA A 895 -18.55 -5.16 -13.50
N VAL A 896 -19.07 -6.30 -13.05
CA VAL A 896 -19.72 -7.30 -13.91
C VAL A 896 -21.20 -7.47 -13.56
N LYS A 897 -22.05 -7.45 -14.59
CA LYS A 897 -23.51 -7.64 -14.49
C LYS A 897 -24.00 -8.63 -15.53
N LEU A 898 -24.90 -9.51 -15.12
CA LEU A 898 -25.53 -10.50 -15.99
C LEU A 898 -26.98 -10.13 -16.25
N TYR A 899 -27.35 -10.13 -17.53
CA TYR A 899 -28.69 -9.79 -18.01
C TYR A 899 -29.33 -10.99 -18.70
N ALA A 900 -30.57 -11.31 -18.31
CA ALA A 900 -31.41 -12.21 -19.07
C ALA A 900 -32.04 -11.46 -20.24
N VAL A 901 -31.92 -12.03 -21.44
CA VAL A 901 -32.43 -11.48 -22.70
C VAL A 901 -33.34 -12.51 -23.35
N SER A 902 -34.45 -12.06 -23.93
CA SER A 902 -35.44 -12.94 -24.58
C SER A 902 -35.97 -12.32 -25.87
N GLY A 903 -36.64 -13.13 -26.70
CA GLY A 903 -37.16 -12.69 -27.99
C GLY A 903 -36.16 -12.76 -29.13
N LEU A 904 -35.02 -13.43 -28.97
CA LEU A 904 -34.01 -13.57 -30.03
C LEU A 904 -34.62 -14.16 -31.31
N ALA A 905 -35.52 -15.15 -31.23
CA ALA A 905 -36.11 -15.79 -32.39
C ALA A 905 -36.97 -14.79 -33.21
N ARG A 906 -37.70 -13.91 -32.52
CA ARG A 906 -38.62 -12.93 -33.12
C ARG A 906 -38.02 -11.53 -33.32
N ALA A 907 -36.80 -11.30 -32.85
CA ALA A 907 -36.13 -10.02 -32.96
C ALA A 907 -36.06 -9.54 -34.42
N THR A 908 -36.31 -8.26 -34.62
CA THR A 908 -36.21 -7.57 -35.91
C THR A 908 -34.80 -7.70 -36.47
N ASP A 909 -34.69 -8.01 -37.76
CA ASP A 909 -33.40 -7.93 -38.45
C ASP A 909 -33.00 -6.46 -38.66
N VAL A 910 -31.98 -6.02 -37.94
CA VAL A 910 -31.44 -4.66 -38.03
C VAL A 910 -30.30 -4.53 -39.05
N SER A 911 -30.07 -5.54 -39.89
CA SER A 911 -28.99 -5.54 -40.89
C SER A 911 -29.01 -4.33 -41.84
N ARG A 912 -30.21 -3.78 -42.10
CA ARG A 912 -30.43 -2.60 -42.95
C ARG A 912 -30.58 -1.29 -42.18
N VAL A 913 -30.52 -1.31 -40.85
CA VAL A 913 -30.52 -0.10 -40.03
C VAL A 913 -29.12 0.51 -40.10
N ALA A 914 -29.03 1.75 -40.60
CA ALA A 914 -27.76 2.46 -40.75
C ALA A 914 -27.14 2.76 -39.38
N ASN A 915 -27.86 3.49 -38.53
CA ASN A 915 -27.45 3.85 -37.17
C ASN A 915 -28.42 3.28 -36.13
N LEU A 916 -27.98 2.29 -35.37
CA LEU A 916 -28.76 1.57 -34.36
C LEU A 916 -29.10 2.44 -33.14
N SER A 917 -28.36 3.51 -32.84
CA SER A 917 -28.72 4.43 -31.73
C SER A 917 -30.04 5.16 -31.97
N THR A 918 -30.46 5.30 -33.24
CA THR A 918 -31.71 5.95 -33.65
C THR A 918 -32.87 4.97 -33.86
N ALA A 919 -32.61 3.66 -33.74
CA ALA A 919 -33.64 2.64 -33.93
C ALA A 919 -34.70 2.70 -32.81
N PRO A 920 -35.98 2.44 -33.12
CA PRO A 920 -37.01 2.38 -32.08
C PRO A 920 -36.72 1.25 -31.10
N ALA A 921 -37.12 1.41 -29.83
CA ALA A 921 -36.88 0.41 -28.79
C ALA A 921 -37.39 -1.00 -29.15
N SER A 922 -38.44 -1.10 -29.98
CA SER A 922 -38.96 -2.37 -30.49
C SER A 922 -38.02 -3.13 -31.43
N ALA A 923 -36.99 -2.48 -31.98
CA ALA A 923 -35.97 -3.08 -32.84
C ALA A 923 -34.75 -3.60 -32.05
N VAL A 924 -34.70 -3.37 -30.73
CA VAL A 924 -33.61 -3.77 -29.85
C VAL A 924 -34.11 -4.81 -28.85
N LEU A 925 -33.27 -5.78 -28.52
CA LEU A 925 -33.61 -6.81 -27.54
C LEU A 925 -33.89 -6.20 -26.16
N SER A 926 -34.93 -6.72 -25.50
CA SER A 926 -35.23 -6.39 -24.12
C SER A 926 -34.37 -7.21 -23.17
N LYS A 927 -33.77 -6.56 -22.16
CA LYS A 927 -32.90 -7.18 -21.16
C LYS A 927 -33.41 -6.94 -19.74
N THR A 928 -33.15 -7.88 -18.84
CA THR A 928 -33.47 -7.78 -17.41
C THR A 928 -32.25 -8.15 -16.58
N LEU A 929 -31.81 -7.27 -15.67
CA LEU A 929 -30.71 -7.57 -14.75
C LEU A 929 -31.08 -8.76 -13.86
N VAL A 930 -30.25 -9.79 -13.84
CA VAL A 930 -30.46 -11.00 -13.04
C VAL A 930 -29.38 -11.24 -11.99
N ALA A 931 -28.18 -10.71 -12.20
CA ALA A 931 -27.09 -10.71 -11.23
C ALA A 931 -26.19 -9.48 -11.39
N ASP A 932 -25.83 -8.85 -10.28
CA ASP A 932 -24.86 -7.74 -10.17
C ASP A 932 -23.71 -8.24 -9.29
N LEU A 933 -22.61 -8.68 -9.90
CA LEU A 933 -21.52 -9.38 -9.20
C LEU A 933 -20.79 -8.44 -8.21
N VAL A 934 -20.80 -7.13 -8.47
CA VAL A 934 -20.31 -6.09 -7.54
C VAL A 934 -21.04 -6.15 -6.20
N LYS A 935 -22.33 -6.51 -6.20
CA LYS A 935 -23.16 -6.60 -4.99
C LYS A 935 -23.24 -8.02 -4.42
N GLY A 936 -22.45 -8.95 -4.96
CA GLY A 936 -22.37 -10.33 -4.50
C GLY A 936 -21.62 -10.49 -3.18
N PRO A 937 -21.57 -11.72 -2.62
CA PRO A 937 -20.65 -12.03 -1.52
C PRO A 937 -19.20 -11.90 -1.95
N THR A 938 -18.28 -11.95 -0.98
CA THR A 938 -16.85 -12.11 -1.26
C THR A 938 -16.41 -13.58 -1.30
N LEU A 939 -17.20 -14.51 -0.74
CA LEU A 939 -16.84 -15.93 -0.58
C LEU A 939 -15.48 -16.21 0.10
N GLY A 940 -14.84 -15.19 0.70
CA GLY A 940 -13.48 -15.28 1.23
C GLY A 940 -12.38 -15.10 0.19
N ALA A 941 -12.72 -14.66 -1.02
CA ALA A 941 -11.75 -14.32 -2.05
C ALA A 941 -10.90 -13.11 -1.67
N THR A 942 -9.66 -13.14 -2.14
CA THR A 942 -8.71 -12.03 -2.12
C THR A 942 -8.61 -11.44 -3.53
N ALA A 943 -8.25 -10.16 -3.60
CA ALA A 943 -7.91 -9.47 -4.84
C ALA A 943 -6.50 -8.89 -4.73
N LEU A 944 -5.74 -8.98 -5.82
CA LEU A 944 -4.36 -8.47 -5.91
C LEU A 944 -4.32 -7.04 -6.46
N GLU A 945 -5.38 -6.63 -7.16
CA GLU A 945 -5.66 -5.25 -7.55
C GLU A 945 -6.91 -4.70 -6.84
N SER A 946 -7.14 -3.38 -6.97
CA SER A 946 -8.33 -2.73 -6.44
C SER A 946 -9.59 -3.36 -7.04
N GLN A 947 -10.44 -3.95 -6.20
CA GLN A 947 -11.73 -4.52 -6.61
C GLN A 947 -12.82 -4.14 -5.60
N ALA A 948 -13.93 -3.56 -6.08
CA ALA A 948 -15.10 -3.24 -5.25
C ALA A 948 -15.69 -4.48 -4.57
N ASN A 949 -15.55 -5.64 -5.19
CA ASN A 949 -15.77 -6.94 -4.58
C ASN A 949 -14.59 -7.85 -4.94
N PRO A 950 -13.85 -8.43 -3.98
CA PRO A 950 -12.66 -9.23 -4.25
C PRO A 950 -12.93 -10.54 -5.00
N LEU A 951 -14.19 -10.91 -5.26
CA LEU A 951 -14.52 -11.99 -6.21
C LEU A 951 -14.36 -11.59 -7.67
N LEU A 952 -14.39 -10.29 -7.96
CA LEU A 952 -14.30 -9.78 -9.31
C LEU A 952 -12.89 -9.90 -9.85
N ASP A 953 -12.85 -10.16 -11.13
CA ASP A 953 -11.70 -10.13 -12.01
C ASP A 953 -12.23 -9.84 -13.42
N ASN A 954 -11.38 -9.81 -14.43
CA ASN A 954 -11.76 -9.56 -15.82
C ASN A 954 -12.44 -10.81 -16.41
N PHE A 955 -13.70 -11.05 -16.03
CA PHE A 955 -14.50 -12.16 -16.54
C PHE A 955 -14.87 -11.95 -18.02
N GLU A 956 -14.39 -12.87 -18.86
CA GLU A 956 -14.58 -12.82 -20.31
C GLU A 956 -15.06 -14.16 -20.87
N GLY A 957 -14.96 -15.25 -20.11
CA GLY A 957 -15.59 -16.52 -20.47
C GLY A 957 -16.80 -16.85 -19.60
N MET A 958 -17.88 -17.35 -20.20
CA MET A 958 -19.12 -17.70 -19.51
C MET A 958 -19.78 -18.93 -20.17
N ALA A 959 -20.28 -19.87 -19.38
CA ALA A 959 -20.98 -21.05 -19.90
C ALA A 959 -22.21 -21.47 -19.09
N LEU A 960 -23.23 -22.01 -19.78
CA LEU A 960 -24.34 -22.72 -19.16
C LEU A 960 -23.87 -24.10 -18.69
N THR A 961 -23.68 -24.27 -17.39
CA THR A 961 -23.15 -25.52 -16.79
C THR A 961 -24.22 -26.47 -16.29
N GLY A 962 -25.50 -26.05 -16.33
CA GLY A 962 -26.62 -26.90 -16.01
C GLY A 962 -27.91 -26.12 -15.77
N ARG A 963 -28.97 -26.85 -15.42
CA ARG A 963 -30.27 -26.28 -15.01
C ARG A 963 -30.59 -26.69 -13.58
N GLY A 964 -31.25 -25.81 -12.84
CA GLY A 964 -31.73 -26.04 -11.49
C GLY A 964 -33.26 -25.98 -11.38
N PRO A 965 -33.82 -26.25 -10.20
CA PRO A 965 -35.25 -26.18 -9.94
C PRO A 965 -35.77 -24.73 -10.07
N GLY A 966 -37.07 -24.60 -10.35
CA GLY A 966 -37.77 -23.30 -10.29
C GLY A 966 -37.35 -22.27 -11.34
N GLY A 967 -36.83 -22.70 -12.48
CA GLY A 967 -36.37 -21.82 -13.57
C GLY A 967 -34.97 -21.23 -13.36
N THR A 968 -34.17 -21.83 -12.48
CA THR A 968 -32.77 -21.45 -12.30
C THR A 968 -31.86 -22.13 -13.33
N ILE A 969 -30.80 -21.44 -13.70
CA ILE A 969 -29.70 -21.98 -14.52
C ILE A 969 -28.40 -21.91 -13.72
N LYS A 970 -27.47 -22.82 -14.01
CA LYS A 970 -26.10 -22.77 -13.48
C LYS A 970 -25.22 -22.10 -14.52
N ILE A 971 -24.50 -21.07 -14.12
CA ILE A 971 -23.54 -20.38 -14.96
C ILE A 971 -22.19 -20.43 -14.28
N SER A 972 -21.14 -20.74 -15.04
CA SER A 972 -19.78 -20.53 -14.60
C SER A 972 -19.14 -19.45 -15.46
N LEU A 973 -18.43 -18.52 -14.80
CA LEU A 973 -17.59 -17.52 -15.43
C LEU A 973 -16.12 -17.89 -15.24
N ILE A 974 -15.25 -17.51 -16.17
CA ILE A 974 -13.80 -17.63 -16.09
C ILE A 974 -13.16 -16.29 -16.48
N SER A 975 -12.16 -15.85 -15.72
CA SER A 975 -11.47 -14.60 -15.98
C SER A 975 -10.25 -14.78 -16.86
N ASP A 976 -10.07 -13.80 -17.74
CA ASP A 976 -8.82 -13.51 -18.38
C ASP A 976 -7.95 -12.69 -17.43
N ASP A 977 -6.77 -13.20 -17.10
CA ASP A 977 -5.83 -12.52 -16.22
C ASP A 977 -4.79 -11.67 -16.96
N ASN A 978 -4.93 -11.50 -18.28
CA ASN A 978 -3.99 -10.85 -19.20
C ASN A 978 -2.52 -11.28 -19.00
N PHE A 979 -2.29 -12.45 -18.41
CA PHE A 979 -0.99 -12.86 -17.86
C PHE A 979 -0.36 -11.88 -16.84
N GLY A 980 -1.10 -10.89 -16.34
CA GLY A 980 -0.65 -9.85 -15.42
C GLY A 980 -0.46 -10.34 -13.98
N PRO A 981 0.53 -9.81 -13.22
CA PRO A 981 0.83 -10.27 -11.86
C PRO A 981 -0.22 -9.86 -10.80
N LEU A 982 -1.12 -8.94 -11.14
CA LEU A 982 -2.16 -8.42 -10.23
C LEU A 982 -3.57 -8.94 -10.55
N GLN A 983 -3.70 -9.82 -11.56
CA GLN A 983 -4.95 -10.43 -11.97
C GLN A 983 -4.88 -11.94 -11.77
N THR A 984 -6.04 -12.57 -11.55
CA THR A 984 -6.16 -13.97 -11.16
C THR A 984 -6.97 -14.75 -12.19
N THR A 985 -6.46 -15.90 -12.67
CA THR A 985 -7.28 -16.84 -13.45
C THR A 985 -8.27 -17.56 -12.52
N ARG A 986 -9.51 -17.06 -12.49
CA ARG A 986 -10.56 -17.45 -11.55
C ARG A 986 -11.76 -18.05 -12.25
N VAL A 987 -12.28 -19.15 -11.69
CA VAL A 987 -13.59 -19.70 -12.07
C VAL A 987 -14.63 -19.36 -11.02
N LEU A 988 -15.68 -18.63 -11.38
CA LEU A 988 -16.81 -18.30 -10.50
C LEU A 988 -18.07 -19.10 -10.89
N ASN A 989 -18.62 -19.87 -9.95
CA ASN A 989 -19.80 -20.70 -10.18
C ASN A 989 -21.05 -20.07 -9.56
N THR A 990 -22.12 -19.88 -10.34
CA THR A 990 -23.35 -19.21 -9.92
C THR A 990 -24.62 -19.99 -10.26
N LEU A 991 -25.70 -19.68 -9.53
CA LEU A 991 -27.08 -20.05 -9.85
C LEU A 991 -27.87 -18.77 -10.13
N ILE A 992 -28.53 -18.69 -11.28
CA ILE A 992 -29.26 -17.49 -11.68
C ILE A 992 -30.71 -17.86 -11.97
N LYS A 993 -31.65 -17.14 -11.36
CA LYS A 993 -33.08 -17.29 -11.64
C LYS A 993 -33.49 -16.36 -12.79
N LEU A 994 -33.81 -16.97 -13.94
CA LEU A 994 -34.30 -16.23 -15.08
C LEU A 994 -35.74 -15.71 -14.84
N PRO A 995 -36.13 -14.59 -15.45
CA PRO A 995 -37.54 -14.19 -15.57
C PRO A 995 -38.36 -15.30 -16.26
N ARG A 996 -39.64 -15.38 -15.91
CA ARG A 996 -40.58 -16.34 -16.54
C ARG A 996 -40.97 -15.91 -17.93
#